data_AF-A0A6S7HEV7-F1
#
_entry.id   AF-A0A6S7HEV7-F1
#
_cell.length_a   1.000
_cell.length_b   1.000
_cell.length_c   1.000
_cell.angle_alpha   90.00
_cell.angle_beta   90.00
_cell.angle_gamma   90.00
#
_symmetry.space_group_name_H-M   'P 1'
#
loop_
_entity.id
_entity.type
_entity.pdbx_description
1 polymer ?
#
loop_
_entity_poly.entity_id
_entity_poly.type
_entity_poly.pdbx_seq_one_letter_code
_entity_poly.pdbx_strand_id
1 'polypeptide(L)'
;MKELQTHAEIKFTRSHLAIPIAQTSGNDTKCLKNQHRITPCRTLKYALQYTLASNETSVNIIFVEDYRFSRIQPLQIHTNENQTLIFSKLPDYVPPLTDINLNCSRDAHGIFDVYGPNLILEFHNIIFANCGQGNEDVMPVILAKYTKKVSFYSCIFRDNVCGAFFAINTDIHIEYSRFQNNSFHSSERLYKKSNDVSAFSGGVGILFQYERRNMSVNVFYTIFIDNRVHVDDSKYYVARKPENAVENGGAMHVTFINKSTFWTTINITSCYFESNKATFGGALLIELFGTTLYNKIFISSTHFIRNYGSQAGGAFLLSLWGFSAKTELTMVDSVFFENWSKSGGAIYVILQSNYSLPHENKEILLFKRLNVSRNAGPAASSVKIVSHLFGPRSVDQVPIFENCSFMNNTNGVLNGYAQLASFIMDRVNIEFHGTNTFSGNTVFGAVYFSNSYIHVYGKLHFLGNVGLQGGAISMQNSQIVVHPGSELLFQDNYATFGGGAIDVVTNGVYHVGVINNQFCFLVYSEHDKIPNEWKVTIKFINNSAALRGPAICIDSLLMCAWDSNSKKVDFYQALKWKPTFHYEGNVLCPDPGIFQQCHQSANGTNGNAISTFASTLQERNGMQTIKTCPGEEAVLDIIAKDELNNSVFTVIADKLPSLSWLSSPESFTAIQPHGSKVRFKYTYNADFVIPINQTIDVYYYDLFSVGRVSKRFTLRPQPCRPGFVQKNGSCVCDRSKTGILGCTTDGHYVQYKEGYWVGVVDHAFTIFPCPFGYCSCPKPPQHGTATSGCFFNAVNRTDHEACANRRFGTLCDNELRGPLFFFQVLPLFFPPVQTQVTFNVYNFVVFLASIFDFTIPFFGYFFSKCYILNDQDNLDMLAWSYSSSVIASLVFLVALLLSYKRVILIRRKNAVQCFWVLLILMYSSLMMTSLRIVDCPLIQGKFRLYLQASVTCRERTRHIVLSIVAYILLAGGIVIPMLIVVSTKTNRLKIAPHYLDTLTNKLKEGRVFWWSVDLLRRFLIVALGNLIHIWKEKQVALVLAATFILSIHCYFQPYEETRANISEMIFLFVLSGLGIFQLMDIDDADRDKTNLAIVCIMLFYTIILVAIKLVVFVQNRTKPAVDNEGYERLEGEPSTSATSPTIAVTDQSLEERREKLAFLFSRSESPRPKAERRI
;
A
#
# COMPACT_ATOMS: atom_id res chain seq x y z
N MET A 1 37.17 -29.07 34.04
CA MET A 1 38.06 -29.90 33.18
C MET A 1 39.27 -30.52 33.90
N LYS A 2 39.31 -30.61 35.24
CA LYS A 2 40.39 -31.31 35.98
C LYS A 2 39.92 -32.33 37.05
N GLU A 3 38.62 -32.62 37.15
CA GLU A 3 38.05 -33.55 38.16
C GLU A 3 37.39 -34.82 37.57
N LEU A 4 37.56 -35.09 36.27
CA LEU A 4 36.89 -36.20 35.57
C LEU A 4 37.71 -37.50 35.46
N GLN A 5 38.77 -37.67 36.26
CA GLN A 5 39.75 -38.77 36.08
C GLN A 5 39.79 -39.84 37.18
N THR A 6 38.85 -39.84 38.12
CA THR A 6 38.83 -40.87 39.15
C THR A 6 37.40 -41.32 39.36
N HIS A 7 37.06 -42.51 38.87
CA HIS A 7 36.22 -43.53 39.53
C HIS A 7 35.68 -44.52 38.47
N ALA A 8 36.42 -45.60 38.22
CA ALA A 8 35.90 -46.85 37.68
C ALA A 8 36.86 -48.00 38.02
N GLU A 9 36.99 -48.35 39.30
CA GLU A 9 37.50 -49.67 39.68
C GLU A 9 36.40 -50.71 39.43
N ILE A 10 36.53 -51.45 38.33
CA ILE A 10 35.65 -52.57 38.00
C ILE A 10 36.10 -53.80 38.82
N LYS A 11 35.34 -54.17 39.85
CA LYS A 11 35.42 -55.49 40.48
C LYS A 11 34.86 -56.54 39.51
N PHE A 12 35.74 -57.28 38.84
CA PHE A 12 35.36 -58.48 38.08
C PHE A 12 35.01 -59.63 39.05
N THR A 13 33.74 -60.05 39.11
CA THR A 13 33.31 -61.26 39.82
C THR A 13 32.81 -62.34 38.87
N ARG A 14 33.59 -63.44 38.82
CA ARG A 14 33.29 -64.86 38.49
C ARG A 14 32.84 -65.27 37.08
N SER A 15 33.62 -66.23 36.55
CA SER A 15 33.39 -67.22 35.47
C SER A 15 33.14 -66.70 34.04
N HIS A 16 34.14 -66.05 33.46
CA HIS A 16 34.23 -65.87 32.01
C HIS A 16 35.44 -66.62 31.48
N LEU A 17 35.27 -67.46 30.47
CA LEU A 17 36.41 -68.02 29.74
C LEU A 17 37.11 -66.86 29.01
N ALA A 18 38.38 -66.60 29.32
CA ALA A 18 39.16 -65.55 28.68
C ALA A 18 40.12 -66.14 27.62
N ILE A 19 40.02 -65.66 26.39
CA ILE A 19 40.88 -66.06 25.27
C ILE A 19 41.70 -64.84 24.82
N PRO A 20 42.99 -64.75 25.17
CA PRO A 20 43.86 -63.69 24.68
C PRO A 20 44.21 -63.92 23.21
N ILE A 21 44.11 -62.88 22.39
CA ILE A 21 44.37 -62.92 20.95
C ILE A 21 45.45 -61.93 20.54
N ALA A 22 46.36 -62.39 19.67
CA ALA A 22 47.45 -61.64 19.07
C ALA A 22 47.60 -62.03 17.60
N GLN A 23 47.84 -61.07 16.71
CA GLN A 23 48.05 -61.32 15.29
C GLN A 23 49.50 -61.72 14.98
N THR A 24 50.49 -61.18 15.70
CA THR A 24 51.92 -61.41 15.51
C THR A 24 52.43 -62.60 16.33
N SER A 25 52.06 -62.67 17.61
CA SER A 25 52.51 -63.69 18.57
C SER A 25 51.52 -64.84 18.76
N GLY A 26 50.36 -64.80 18.09
CA GLY A 26 49.29 -65.78 18.25
C GLY A 26 49.35 -67.02 17.36
N ASN A 27 50.45 -67.20 16.61
CA ASN A 27 50.67 -68.35 15.71
C ASN A 27 51.05 -69.66 16.42
N ASP A 28 51.11 -69.68 17.77
CA ASP A 28 51.36 -70.90 18.54
C ASP A 28 50.13 -71.83 18.51
N THR A 29 50.36 -73.12 18.24
CA THR A 29 49.33 -74.16 18.11
C THR A 29 49.16 -75.01 19.38
N LYS A 30 49.90 -74.75 20.47
CA LYS A 30 49.84 -75.54 21.71
C LYS A 30 48.71 -75.10 22.64
N CYS A 31 47.56 -75.76 22.56
CA CYS A 31 46.41 -75.44 23.43
C CYS A 31 45.79 -76.70 24.02
N LEU A 32 45.38 -76.58 25.28
CA LEU A 32 44.77 -77.65 26.05
C LEU A 32 43.42 -78.06 25.42
N LYS A 33 43.36 -79.34 25.01
CA LYS A 33 42.18 -80.12 24.59
C LYS A 33 41.49 -79.71 23.28
N ASN A 34 42.02 -80.16 22.13
CA ASN A 34 41.30 -80.97 21.14
C ASN A 34 42.17 -81.29 19.92
N GLN A 35 42.17 -82.57 19.50
CA GLN A 35 43.13 -83.17 18.57
C GLN A 35 42.94 -82.86 17.06
N HIS A 36 42.06 -81.93 16.64
CA HIS A 36 41.73 -81.76 15.21
C HIS A 36 41.46 -80.32 14.71
N ARG A 37 42.22 -79.29 15.12
CA ARG A 37 42.10 -77.96 14.48
C ARG A 37 43.44 -77.40 13.99
N ILE A 38 43.47 -77.03 12.70
CA ILE A 38 44.60 -76.40 11.97
C ILE A 38 44.73 -74.89 12.33
N THR A 39 43.78 -74.32 13.07
CA THR A 39 43.73 -72.88 13.40
C THR A 39 44.53 -72.58 14.69
N PRO A 40 45.53 -71.66 14.68
CA PRO A 40 46.32 -71.30 15.87
C PRO A 40 45.46 -70.66 16.95
N CYS A 41 45.68 -71.00 18.23
CA CYS A 41 44.65 -70.80 19.25
C CYS A 41 44.58 -69.40 19.86
N ARG A 42 45.55 -68.55 19.55
CA ARG A 42 45.59 -67.15 19.96
C ARG A 42 45.20 -66.23 18.81
N THR A 43 44.49 -66.77 17.81
CA THR A 43 43.93 -65.99 16.72
C THR A 43 42.45 -65.70 16.97
N LEU A 44 41.97 -64.56 16.49
CA LEU A 44 40.55 -64.20 16.54
C LEU A 44 39.66 -65.25 15.85
N LYS A 45 40.14 -65.86 14.76
CA LYS A 45 39.43 -66.94 14.06
C LYS A 45 39.23 -68.16 14.96
N TYR A 46 40.25 -68.58 15.70
CA TYR A 46 40.12 -69.68 16.65
C TYR A 46 39.17 -69.31 17.79
N ALA A 47 39.32 -68.13 18.39
CA ALA A 47 38.48 -67.68 19.49
C ALA A 47 36.99 -67.75 19.11
N LEU A 48 36.61 -67.20 17.96
CA LEU A 48 35.23 -67.26 17.46
C LEU A 48 34.78 -68.70 17.15
N GLN A 49 35.60 -69.51 16.47
CA GLN A 49 35.25 -70.92 16.17
C GLN A 49 35.16 -71.79 17.42
N TYR A 50 35.91 -71.49 18.46
CA TYR A 50 35.85 -72.18 19.74
C TYR A 50 34.57 -71.79 20.45
N THR A 51 34.30 -70.49 20.60
CA THR A 51 33.13 -70.01 21.33
C THR A 51 31.82 -70.44 20.68
N LEU A 52 31.72 -70.36 19.35
CA LEU A 52 30.53 -70.79 18.62
C LEU A 52 30.29 -72.32 18.68
N ALA A 53 31.31 -73.10 19.05
CA ALA A 53 31.20 -74.55 19.23
C ALA A 53 31.20 -74.98 20.70
N SER A 54 31.28 -74.02 21.63
CA SER A 54 31.41 -74.24 23.07
C SER A 54 30.06 -74.09 23.77
N ASN A 55 29.88 -74.81 24.88
CA ASN A 55 28.75 -74.66 25.79
C ASN A 55 28.91 -73.48 26.77
N GLU A 56 30.02 -72.74 26.69
CA GLU A 56 30.26 -71.56 27.53
C GLU A 56 29.24 -70.46 27.19
N THR A 57 28.53 -69.99 28.22
CA THR A 57 27.51 -68.93 28.08
C THR A 57 28.12 -67.54 27.98
N SER A 58 29.38 -67.37 28.41
CA SER A 58 30.09 -66.11 28.28
C SER A 58 31.59 -66.28 28.08
N VAL A 59 32.11 -65.64 27.03
CA VAL A 59 33.52 -65.69 26.65
C VAL A 59 34.05 -64.28 26.45
N ASN A 60 35.19 -64.00 27.07
CA ASN A 60 35.93 -62.76 26.91
C ASN A 60 37.09 -62.96 25.92
N ILE A 61 37.01 -62.29 24.77
CA ILE A 61 38.04 -62.24 23.74
C ILE A 61 38.88 -61.00 24.00
N ILE A 62 40.13 -61.23 24.42
CA ILE A 62 41.01 -60.16 24.92
C ILE A 62 42.07 -59.86 23.88
N PHE A 63 42.03 -58.68 23.28
CA PHE A 63 43.11 -58.23 22.39
C PHE A 63 44.33 -57.83 23.23
N VAL A 64 45.52 -58.34 22.86
CA VAL A 64 46.79 -58.00 23.54
C VAL A 64 47.68 -57.04 22.72
N GLU A 65 47.33 -56.79 21.47
CA GLU A 65 48.00 -55.86 20.55
C GLU A 65 47.01 -55.32 19.52
N ASP A 66 47.42 -54.29 18.77
CA ASP A 66 46.68 -53.77 17.61
C ASP A 66 46.42 -54.88 16.57
N TYR A 67 45.24 -54.86 15.97
CA TYR A 67 44.80 -55.90 15.05
C TYR A 67 44.46 -55.30 13.69
N ARG A 68 45.11 -55.77 12.63
CA ARG A 68 44.90 -55.31 11.27
C ARG A 68 44.03 -56.29 10.47
N PHE A 69 42.86 -55.82 10.04
CA PHE A 69 41.93 -56.57 9.21
C PHE A 69 42.26 -56.38 7.73
N SER A 70 42.71 -57.44 7.06
CA SER A 70 43.06 -57.42 5.63
C SER A 70 42.11 -58.21 4.73
N ARG A 71 40.91 -58.55 5.22
CA ARG A 71 39.97 -59.40 4.50
C ARG A 71 38.95 -58.58 3.73
N ILE A 72 38.69 -59.01 2.50
CA ILE A 72 37.61 -58.48 1.65
C ILE A 72 36.25 -58.75 2.31
N GLN A 73 36.06 -59.92 2.95
CA GLN A 73 34.81 -60.27 3.63
C GLN A 73 34.89 -60.11 5.16
N PRO A 74 33.81 -59.61 5.80
CA PRO A 74 33.72 -59.46 7.26
C PRO A 74 33.70 -60.82 7.98
N LEU A 75 34.09 -60.85 9.25
CA LEU A 75 33.97 -62.04 10.07
C LEU A 75 32.52 -62.29 10.46
N GLN A 76 32.04 -63.48 10.11
CA GLN A 76 30.69 -63.94 10.38
C GLN A 76 30.61 -64.50 11.80
N ILE A 77 29.68 -63.97 12.62
CA ILE A 77 29.38 -64.45 13.97
C ILE A 77 27.91 -64.87 14.01
N HIS A 78 27.66 -66.16 13.74
CA HIS A 78 26.31 -66.72 13.63
C HIS A 78 26.06 -67.79 14.71
N THR A 79 25.09 -67.56 15.59
CA THR A 79 24.67 -68.54 16.61
C THR A 79 23.22 -68.35 17.02
N ASN A 80 22.53 -69.45 17.35
CA ASN A 80 21.20 -69.42 17.95
C ASN A 80 21.23 -69.62 19.48
N GLU A 81 22.41 -69.97 20.02
CA GLU A 81 22.61 -70.26 21.44
C GLU A 81 22.62 -68.98 22.28
N ASN A 82 22.31 -69.11 23.56
CA ASN A 82 22.37 -68.01 24.51
C ASN A 82 23.83 -67.79 24.95
N GLN A 83 24.53 -66.92 24.22
CA GLN A 83 25.94 -66.62 24.42
C GLN A 83 26.18 -65.12 24.58
N THR A 84 27.16 -64.77 25.41
CA THR A 84 27.66 -63.41 25.60
C THR A 84 29.13 -63.35 25.16
N LEU A 85 29.42 -62.55 24.15
CA LEU A 85 30.77 -62.30 23.64
C LEU A 85 31.25 -60.93 24.11
N ILE A 86 32.29 -60.92 24.91
CA ILE A 86 32.91 -59.68 25.40
C ILE A 86 34.22 -59.50 24.64
N PHE A 87 34.37 -58.39 23.93
CA PHE A 87 35.61 -57.99 23.29
C PHE A 87 36.23 -56.89 24.13
N SER A 88 37.42 -57.14 24.67
CA SER A 88 38.08 -56.19 25.54
C SER A 88 39.58 -56.12 25.29
N LYS A 89 40.20 -55.05 25.76
CA LYS A 89 41.65 -54.92 25.86
C LYS A 89 42.17 -55.70 27.08
N LEU A 90 43.39 -56.24 26.98
CA LEU A 90 44.10 -56.81 28.14
C LEU A 90 44.30 -55.74 29.23
N PRO A 91 43.85 -55.98 30.48
CA PRO A 91 44.10 -55.06 31.57
C PRO A 91 45.58 -55.13 31.97
N ASP A 92 46.40 -54.23 31.43
CA ASP A 92 47.78 -54.07 31.89
C ASP A 92 47.84 -53.28 33.20
N TYR A 93 48.61 -53.82 34.14
CA TYR A 93 48.80 -53.32 35.51
C TYR A 93 49.63 -52.02 35.59
N VAL A 94 50.05 -51.41 34.46
CA VAL A 94 50.94 -50.24 34.42
C VAL A 94 50.63 -49.35 33.19
N PRO A 95 50.50 -48.01 33.33
CA PRO A 95 50.31 -47.06 32.22
C PRO A 95 51.60 -46.88 31.40
N PRO A 96 51.55 -46.56 30.08
CA PRO A 96 50.61 -45.60 29.47
C PRO A 96 49.54 -46.21 28.56
N LEU A 97 48.41 -45.48 28.50
CA LEU A 97 47.24 -45.76 27.66
C LEU A 97 47.60 -45.80 26.17
N THR A 98 47.73 -46.99 25.60
CA THR A 98 47.49 -47.19 24.17
C THR A 98 46.20 -47.99 24.02
N ASP A 99 45.13 -47.34 23.55
CA ASP A 99 43.91 -48.04 23.14
C ASP A 99 44.24 -49.06 22.04
N ILE A 100 43.49 -50.17 21.97
CA ILE A 100 43.72 -51.17 20.92
C ILE A 100 43.02 -50.75 19.63
N ASN A 101 43.79 -50.65 18.56
CA ASN A 101 43.34 -50.23 17.26
C ASN A 101 43.03 -51.45 16.36
N LEU A 102 41.76 -51.61 16.04
CA LEU A 102 41.25 -52.53 15.02
C LEU A 102 41.20 -51.77 13.69
N ASN A 103 42.28 -51.90 12.93
CA ASN A 103 42.52 -51.11 11.73
C ASN A 103 42.27 -51.92 10.45
N CYS A 104 41.51 -51.39 9.51
CA CYS A 104 41.26 -52.05 8.22
C CYS A 104 42.36 -51.77 7.19
N SER A 105 42.64 -52.72 6.29
CA SER A 105 43.39 -52.46 5.05
C SER A 105 42.47 -51.82 4.00
N ARG A 106 43.07 -51.31 2.92
CA ARG A 106 42.33 -50.64 1.82
C ARG A 106 41.18 -51.50 1.26
N ASP A 107 41.36 -52.81 1.23
CA ASP A 107 40.43 -53.75 0.62
C ASP A 107 39.40 -54.34 1.60
N ALA A 108 39.34 -53.87 2.86
CA ALA A 108 38.42 -54.42 3.85
C ALA A 108 37.06 -53.70 3.85
N HIS A 109 35.99 -54.47 3.62
CA HIS A 109 34.62 -53.94 3.47
C HIS A 109 33.90 -53.71 4.81
N GLY A 110 34.40 -54.27 5.92
CA GLY A 110 33.83 -54.21 7.27
C GLY A 110 34.49 -55.25 8.18
N ILE A 111 34.20 -55.23 9.50
CA ILE A 111 34.86 -56.12 10.48
C ILE A 111 33.96 -57.28 10.88
N PHE A 112 32.74 -57.01 11.35
CA PHE A 112 31.85 -58.03 11.90
C PHE A 112 30.49 -58.02 11.20
N ASP A 113 30.03 -59.20 10.78
CA ASP A 113 28.65 -59.47 10.35
C ASP A 113 28.05 -60.49 11.32
N VAL A 114 27.02 -60.07 12.03
CA VAL A 114 26.55 -60.74 13.24
C VAL A 114 25.07 -61.08 13.08
N TYR A 115 24.74 -62.32 13.40
CA TYR A 115 23.37 -62.82 13.44
C TYR A 115 23.18 -63.77 14.61
N GLY A 116 22.16 -63.54 15.44
CA GLY A 116 21.83 -64.50 16.49
C GLY A 116 20.81 -64.00 17.52
N PRO A 117 19.58 -64.56 17.57
CA PRO A 117 18.48 -64.04 18.40
C PRO A 117 18.76 -63.96 19.90
N ASN A 118 19.63 -64.83 20.41
CA ASN A 118 19.99 -64.90 21.82
C ASN A 118 21.41 -64.39 22.11
N LEU A 119 22.11 -63.86 21.11
CA LEU A 119 23.50 -63.41 21.22
C LEU A 119 23.56 -62.00 21.82
N ILE A 120 24.42 -61.85 22.83
CA ILE A 120 24.82 -60.56 23.40
C ILE A 120 26.27 -60.27 23.00
N LEU A 121 26.55 -59.08 22.47
CA LEU A 121 27.91 -58.62 22.21
C LEU A 121 28.23 -57.37 23.01
N GLU A 122 29.43 -57.33 23.57
CA GLU A 122 29.93 -56.17 24.29
C GLU A 122 31.34 -55.83 23.82
N PHE A 123 31.60 -54.55 23.57
CA PHE A 123 32.90 -54.04 23.19
C PHE A 123 33.35 -53.02 24.23
N HIS A 124 34.58 -53.18 24.74
CA HIS A 124 35.13 -52.37 25.82
C HIS A 124 36.51 -51.83 25.44
N ASN A 125 36.66 -50.49 25.38
CA ASN A 125 37.93 -49.79 25.13
C ASN A 125 38.60 -50.18 23.79
N ILE A 126 37.82 -50.21 22.71
CA ILE A 126 38.30 -50.59 21.37
C ILE A 126 38.17 -49.41 20.40
N ILE A 127 39.20 -49.22 19.56
CA ILE A 127 39.17 -48.30 18.43
C ILE A 127 38.93 -49.08 17.14
N PHE A 128 37.93 -48.68 16.35
CA PHE A 128 37.67 -49.18 15.01
C PHE A 128 38.00 -48.10 13.98
N ALA A 129 38.97 -48.35 13.10
CA ALA A 129 39.48 -47.31 12.21
C ALA A 129 39.78 -47.74 10.77
N ASN A 130 39.68 -46.77 9.86
CA ASN A 130 40.05 -46.83 8.44
C ASN A 130 39.38 -47.94 7.62
N CYS A 131 38.16 -48.34 7.97
CA CYS A 131 37.40 -49.34 7.23
C CYS A 131 36.64 -48.76 6.02
N GLY A 132 36.36 -49.59 5.01
CA GLY A 132 35.50 -49.22 3.89
C GLY A 132 36.15 -48.44 2.74
N GLN A 133 37.48 -48.47 2.60
CA GLN A 133 38.20 -47.75 1.53
C GLN A 133 38.11 -48.39 0.12
N GLY A 134 37.41 -49.52 -0.03
CA GLY A 134 37.22 -50.25 -1.29
C GLY A 134 35.99 -49.81 -2.08
N ASN A 135 36.04 -49.87 -3.42
CA ASN A 135 35.02 -49.33 -4.33
C ASN A 135 33.81 -50.26 -4.62
N GLU A 136 33.74 -51.46 -4.05
CA GLU A 136 32.64 -52.40 -4.30
C GLU A 136 31.92 -52.75 -2.98
N ASP A 137 30.57 -52.83 -3.01
CA ASP A 137 29.67 -53.29 -1.94
C ASP A 137 30.14 -53.05 -0.49
N VAL A 138 29.95 -51.82 -0.01
CA VAL A 138 30.44 -51.34 1.29
C VAL A 138 29.47 -51.74 2.41
N MET A 139 29.96 -52.51 3.40
CA MET A 139 29.23 -52.85 4.63
C MET A 139 29.63 -51.89 5.75
N PRO A 140 28.75 -51.55 6.71
CA PRO A 140 29.18 -50.87 7.93
C PRO A 140 30.26 -51.68 8.68
N VAL A 141 31.06 -51.00 9.50
CA VAL A 141 32.15 -51.63 10.27
C VAL A 141 31.63 -52.82 11.08
N ILE A 142 30.48 -52.64 11.71
CA ILE A 142 29.74 -53.68 12.42
C ILE A 142 28.30 -53.72 11.89
N LEU A 143 27.88 -54.90 11.44
CA LEU A 143 26.52 -55.21 11.04
C LEU A 143 25.92 -56.22 12.01
N ALA A 144 24.85 -55.85 12.72
CA ALA A 144 24.15 -56.73 13.66
C ALA A 144 22.70 -56.94 13.25
N LYS A 145 22.29 -58.19 13.04
CA LYS A 145 20.95 -58.55 12.59
C LYS A 145 20.28 -59.51 13.55
N TYR A 146 19.07 -59.16 14.00
CA TYR A 146 18.25 -60.00 14.86
C TYR A 146 19.02 -60.50 16.08
N THR A 147 19.82 -59.64 16.71
CA THR A 147 20.55 -60.01 17.93
C THR A 147 19.76 -59.67 19.19
N LYS A 148 20.18 -60.21 20.33
CA LYS A 148 19.56 -59.85 21.60
C LYS A 148 19.98 -58.44 21.99
N LYS A 149 21.29 -58.20 22.10
CA LYS A 149 21.84 -56.89 22.49
C LYS A 149 23.25 -56.68 21.95
N VAL A 150 23.57 -55.46 21.52
CA VAL A 150 24.93 -55.02 21.23
C VAL A 150 25.27 -53.81 22.10
N SER A 151 26.40 -53.86 22.80
CA SER A 151 26.84 -52.82 23.72
C SER A 151 28.25 -52.30 23.39
N PHE A 152 28.43 -50.98 23.45
CA PHE A 152 29.71 -50.31 23.28
C PHE A 152 30.01 -49.45 24.51
N TYR A 153 31.13 -49.76 25.17
CA TYR A 153 31.62 -49.03 26.33
C TYR A 153 32.98 -48.42 26.00
N SER A 154 33.06 -47.08 26.04
CA SER A 154 34.30 -46.34 25.79
C SER A 154 34.99 -46.72 24.46
N CYS A 155 34.21 -46.93 23.40
CA CYS A 155 34.72 -47.30 22.09
C CYS A 155 34.84 -46.09 21.16
N ILE A 156 35.77 -46.13 20.21
CA ILE A 156 35.98 -45.06 19.21
C ILE A 156 35.84 -45.63 17.81
N PHE A 157 34.96 -45.05 17.00
CA PHE A 157 34.86 -45.31 15.57
C PHE A 157 35.37 -44.07 14.83
N ARG A 158 36.50 -44.20 14.14
CA ARG A 158 37.12 -43.05 13.45
C ARG A 158 37.55 -43.34 12.02
N ASP A 159 37.40 -42.33 11.16
CA ASP A 159 37.95 -42.32 9.80
C ASP A 159 37.48 -43.51 8.96
N ASN A 160 36.26 -43.99 9.19
CA ASN A 160 35.67 -45.07 8.41
C ASN A 160 34.89 -44.49 7.23
N VAL A 161 35.19 -44.97 6.03
CA VAL A 161 34.47 -44.58 4.79
C VAL A 161 33.22 -45.45 4.60
N CYS A 162 33.02 -46.41 5.50
CA CYS A 162 31.77 -47.11 5.71
C CYS A 162 31.11 -46.70 7.04
N GLY A 163 29.78 -46.77 7.11
CA GLY A 163 29.04 -46.41 8.32
C GLY A 163 29.55 -47.19 9.54
N ALA A 164 29.60 -46.56 10.71
CA ALA A 164 30.25 -47.18 11.88
C ALA A 164 29.48 -48.41 12.40
N PHE A 165 28.17 -48.31 12.53
CA PHE A 165 27.36 -49.40 13.07
C PHE A 165 25.97 -49.42 12.43
N PHE A 166 25.52 -50.60 12.01
CA PHE A 166 24.14 -50.79 11.56
C PHE A 166 23.50 -51.98 12.27
N ALA A 167 22.31 -51.74 12.80
CA ALA A 167 21.55 -52.73 13.55
C ALA A 167 20.17 -52.95 12.95
N ILE A 168 19.76 -54.21 12.86
CA ILE A 168 18.40 -54.61 12.51
C ILE A 168 17.81 -55.38 13.68
N ASN A 169 16.66 -54.93 14.20
CA ASN A 169 15.93 -55.60 15.30
C ASN A 169 16.86 -56.07 16.42
N THR A 170 17.62 -55.15 17.01
CA THR A 170 18.64 -55.43 18.02
C THR A 170 18.56 -54.38 19.13
N ASP A 171 18.64 -54.78 20.40
CA ASP A 171 18.77 -53.81 21.50
C ASP A 171 20.18 -53.21 21.52
N ILE A 172 20.27 -51.91 21.77
CA ILE A 172 21.51 -51.15 21.62
C ILE A 172 21.81 -50.40 22.90
N HIS A 173 23.06 -50.51 23.37
CA HIS A 173 23.59 -49.71 24.47
C HIS A 173 24.93 -49.08 24.06
N ILE A 174 25.02 -47.77 24.09
CA ILE A 174 26.24 -47.03 23.74
C ILE A 174 26.54 -46.07 24.87
N GLU A 175 27.75 -46.16 25.41
CA GLU A 175 28.14 -45.36 26.57
C GLU A 175 29.60 -44.91 26.47
N TYR A 176 29.87 -43.65 26.81
CA TYR A 176 31.19 -43.00 26.77
C TYR A 176 31.95 -43.16 25.44
N SER A 177 31.23 -43.36 24.33
CA SER A 177 31.83 -43.69 23.04
C SER A 177 31.98 -42.46 22.13
N ARG A 178 32.76 -42.60 21.06
CA ARG A 178 33.01 -41.52 20.10
C ARG A 178 32.92 -42.01 18.65
N PHE A 179 32.09 -41.35 17.85
CA PHE A 179 31.94 -41.58 16.41
C PHE A 179 32.44 -40.34 15.68
N GLN A 180 33.60 -40.44 15.04
CA GLN A 180 34.30 -39.32 14.43
C GLN A 180 34.61 -39.55 12.96
N ASN A 181 34.26 -38.59 12.10
CA ASN A 181 34.66 -38.60 10.69
C ASN A 181 34.32 -39.93 9.98
N ASN A 182 33.14 -40.47 10.25
CA ASN A 182 32.64 -41.66 9.56
C ASN A 182 31.72 -41.23 8.42
N SER A 183 31.78 -41.95 7.29
CA SER A 183 30.90 -41.70 6.16
C SER A 183 30.20 -42.96 5.65
N PHE A 184 29.07 -42.77 4.98
CA PHE A 184 28.42 -43.83 4.21
C PHE A 184 28.08 -43.34 2.80
N HIS A 185 28.44 -44.14 1.80
CA HIS A 185 28.11 -43.94 0.40
C HIS A 185 27.66 -45.28 -0.19
N SER A 186 26.38 -45.45 -0.54
CA SER A 186 25.91 -46.66 -1.21
C SER A 186 26.44 -46.77 -2.63
N SER A 187 26.69 -48.01 -3.04
CA SER A 187 26.80 -48.38 -4.45
C SER A 187 25.37 -48.59 -5.02
N GLU A 188 25.14 -48.23 -6.29
CA GLU A 188 23.86 -48.46 -7.00
C GLU A 188 23.39 -49.94 -6.97
N ARG A 189 24.26 -50.90 -6.63
CA ARG A 189 23.95 -52.34 -6.56
C ARG A 189 23.21 -52.74 -5.28
N LEU A 190 23.46 -52.10 -4.13
CA LEU A 190 22.68 -52.32 -2.89
C LEU A 190 21.20 -51.95 -3.10
N TYR A 191 20.96 -50.88 -3.87
CA TYR A 191 19.63 -50.38 -4.21
C TYR A 191 18.79 -51.35 -5.06
N LYS A 192 19.43 -52.14 -5.95
CA LYS A 192 18.74 -53.07 -6.84
C LYS A 192 18.42 -54.44 -6.21
N LYS A 193 19.02 -54.78 -5.07
CA LYS A 193 18.83 -56.08 -4.43
C LYS A 193 17.77 -56.10 -3.33
N SER A 194 17.43 -54.95 -2.73
CA SER A 194 16.42 -54.87 -1.69
C SER A 194 15.31 -53.90 -2.10
N ASN A 195 14.12 -54.44 -2.37
CA ASN A 195 12.86 -53.68 -2.32
C ASN A 195 12.51 -53.22 -0.88
N ASP A 196 13.49 -53.22 0.04
CA ASP A 196 13.33 -53.06 1.48
C ASP A 196 14.07 -51.81 1.97
N VAL A 197 13.37 -51.05 2.80
CA VAL A 197 13.72 -49.73 3.33
C VAL A 197 15.01 -49.77 4.18
N SER A 198 15.77 -48.67 4.19
CA SER A 198 17.09 -48.58 4.87
C SER A 198 17.14 -47.47 5.93
N ALA A 199 18.09 -47.60 6.86
CA ALA A 199 18.37 -46.62 7.90
C ALA A 199 19.89 -46.38 8.02
N PHE A 200 20.57 -46.23 6.87
CA PHE A 200 22.02 -46.06 6.86
C PHE A 200 22.41 -44.65 7.30
N SER A 201 23.45 -44.58 8.14
CA SER A 201 24.04 -43.36 8.71
C SER A 201 25.56 -43.43 8.62
N GLY A 202 26.25 -42.29 8.67
CA GLY A 202 27.70 -42.25 8.84
C GLY A 202 28.11 -42.81 10.21
N GLY A 203 27.37 -42.48 11.26
CA GLY A 203 27.56 -43.04 12.60
C GLY A 203 26.75 -44.32 12.80
N VAL A 204 25.59 -44.19 13.44
CA VAL A 204 24.76 -45.32 13.90
C VAL A 204 23.44 -45.37 13.14
N GLY A 205 23.23 -46.44 12.38
CA GLY A 205 21.97 -46.72 11.71
C GLY A 205 21.17 -47.85 12.39
N ILE A 206 19.87 -47.68 12.54
CA ILE A 206 19.00 -48.62 13.26
C ILE A 206 17.71 -48.83 12.49
N LEU A 207 17.41 -50.10 12.21
CA LEU A 207 16.24 -50.54 11.49
C LEU A 207 15.37 -51.46 12.36
N PHE A 208 14.13 -51.06 12.57
CA PHE A 208 13.09 -51.88 13.19
C PHE A 208 12.08 -52.34 12.13
N GLN A 209 12.00 -53.66 11.92
CA GLN A 209 11.17 -54.29 10.89
C GLN A 209 10.59 -55.62 11.40
N TYR A 210 9.39 -56.02 10.95
CA TYR A 210 8.67 -57.21 11.44
C TYR A 210 8.30 -57.13 12.94
N GLU A 211 7.21 -57.77 13.37
CA GLU A 211 6.54 -57.57 14.68
C GLU A 211 7.39 -57.90 15.95
N ARG A 212 8.49 -57.20 16.21
CA ARG A 212 9.22 -57.25 17.51
C ARG A 212 8.61 -56.25 18.49
N ARG A 213 8.64 -56.55 19.79
CA ARG A 213 8.10 -55.69 20.84
C ARG A 213 9.17 -55.43 21.91
N ASN A 214 9.04 -54.32 22.63
CA ASN A 214 9.87 -53.97 23.80
C ASN A 214 11.37 -53.84 23.48
N MET A 215 11.71 -53.20 22.36
CA MET A 215 13.10 -52.92 22.00
C MET A 215 13.62 -51.66 22.73
N SER A 216 14.93 -51.59 22.95
CA SER A 216 15.59 -50.44 23.59
C SER A 216 16.82 -49.95 22.84
N VAL A 217 16.94 -48.62 22.74
CA VAL A 217 18.12 -47.92 22.21
C VAL A 217 18.57 -46.93 23.26
N ASN A 218 19.70 -47.19 23.90
CA ASN A 218 20.25 -46.37 24.97
C ASN A 218 21.60 -45.79 24.53
N VAL A 219 21.72 -44.46 24.52
CA VAL A 219 22.94 -43.74 24.12
C VAL A 219 23.25 -42.68 25.17
N PHE A 220 24.40 -42.83 25.84
CA PHE A 220 24.79 -42.01 26.98
C PHE A 220 26.21 -41.46 26.82
N TYR A 221 26.41 -40.19 27.19
CA TYR A 221 27.75 -39.58 27.28
C TYR A 221 28.60 -39.77 26.01
N THR A 222 27.96 -39.77 24.84
CA THR A 222 28.58 -40.15 23.56
C THR A 222 28.74 -38.93 22.65
N ILE A 223 29.85 -38.91 21.90
CA ILE A 223 30.19 -37.80 21.00
C ILE A 223 30.11 -38.28 19.54
N PHE A 224 29.37 -37.54 18.72
CA PHE A 224 29.27 -37.72 17.27
C PHE A 224 29.77 -36.46 16.57
N ILE A 225 30.93 -36.55 15.92
CA ILE A 225 31.59 -35.41 15.29
C ILE A 225 31.95 -35.69 13.82
N ASP A 226 31.63 -34.74 12.94
CA ASP A 226 31.98 -34.77 11.51
C ASP A 226 31.51 -36.04 10.77
N ASN A 227 30.45 -36.70 11.21
CA ASN A 227 29.89 -37.84 10.48
C ASN A 227 29.04 -37.35 9.30
N ARG A 228 29.13 -38.04 8.17
CA ARG A 228 28.52 -37.60 6.92
C ARG A 228 27.86 -38.73 6.14
N VAL A 229 26.76 -38.42 5.48
CA VAL A 229 26.08 -39.29 4.52
C VAL A 229 25.75 -38.51 3.25
N HIS A 230 25.02 -39.07 2.29
CA HIS A 230 24.54 -38.36 1.11
C HIS A 230 23.91 -37.00 1.48
N VAL A 231 24.34 -35.96 0.76
CA VAL A 231 23.88 -34.57 0.91
C VAL A 231 23.35 -34.10 -0.43
N ASP A 232 22.03 -34.00 -0.54
CA ASP A 232 21.37 -33.43 -1.72
C ASP A 232 21.30 -31.91 -1.59
N ASP A 233 22.22 -31.20 -2.26
CA ASP A 233 22.27 -29.73 -2.28
C ASP A 233 21.43 -29.10 -3.40
N SER A 234 20.48 -29.85 -4.00
CA SER A 234 19.59 -29.36 -5.06
C SER A 234 18.99 -28.00 -4.74
N LYS A 235 19.04 -27.07 -5.71
CA LYS A 235 18.50 -25.71 -5.54
C LYS A 235 17.05 -25.73 -5.05
N TYR A 236 16.26 -26.67 -5.56
CA TYR A 236 14.88 -26.88 -5.13
C TYR A 236 14.82 -27.91 -3.98
N TYR A 237 13.97 -27.62 -3.00
CA TYR A 237 13.56 -28.48 -1.91
C TYR A 237 13.08 -29.83 -2.44
N VAL A 238 13.74 -30.87 -1.96
CA VAL A 238 13.39 -32.25 -2.26
C VAL A 238 12.47 -32.74 -1.16
N ALA A 239 11.21 -32.98 -1.51
CA ALA A 239 10.24 -33.51 -0.56
C ALA A 239 10.66 -34.91 -0.09
N ARG A 240 10.59 -35.12 1.22
CA ARG A 240 10.82 -36.44 1.82
C ARG A 240 9.72 -37.40 1.37
N LYS A 241 10.12 -38.55 0.81
CA LYS A 241 9.23 -39.67 0.47
C LYS A 241 9.75 -40.95 1.14
N PRO A 242 8.87 -41.88 1.55
CA PRO A 242 9.27 -43.19 2.07
C PRO A 242 10.22 -43.94 1.12
N GLU A 243 10.01 -43.79 -0.19
CA GLU A 243 10.83 -44.38 -1.26
C GLU A 243 12.28 -43.86 -1.30
N ASN A 244 12.54 -42.66 -0.76
CA ASN A 244 13.87 -42.05 -0.74
C ASN A 244 14.62 -42.33 0.58
N ALA A 245 14.12 -43.25 1.41
CA ALA A 245 14.62 -43.50 2.76
C ALA A 245 15.81 -44.45 2.81
N VAL A 246 16.93 -44.05 2.19
CA VAL A 246 18.08 -44.93 2.10
C VAL A 246 19.22 -44.52 3.03
N GLU A 247 19.66 -43.25 2.95
CA GLU A 247 20.80 -42.79 3.74
C GLU A 247 20.57 -41.38 4.29
N ASN A 248 20.46 -41.24 5.61
CA ASN A 248 20.19 -39.97 6.28
C ASN A 248 20.69 -40.01 7.73
N GLY A 249 20.43 -38.98 8.54
CA GLY A 249 20.82 -38.97 9.95
C GLY A 249 22.34 -38.99 10.10
N GLY A 250 23.02 -37.87 9.86
CA GLY A 250 24.49 -37.85 9.66
C GLY A 250 25.27 -38.55 10.78
N ALA A 251 24.84 -38.37 12.02
CA ALA A 251 25.33 -39.10 13.18
C ALA A 251 24.51 -40.35 13.51
N MET A 252 23.18 -40.24 13.47
CA MET A 252 22.29 -41.33 13.86
C MET A 252 20.98 -41.31 13.08
N HIS A 253 20.56 -42.48 12.59
CA HIS A 253 19.30 -42.68 11.87
C HIS A 253 18.54 -43.88 12.44
N VAL A 254 17.29 -43.66 12.86
CA VAL A 254 16.40 -44.72 13.36
C VAL A 254 15.14 -44.77 12.49
N THR A 255 14.84 -45.94 11.94
CA THR A 255 13.66 -46.14 11.09
C THR A 255 12.83 -47.33 11.55
N PHE A 256 11.51 -47.16 11.55
CA PHE A 256 10.53 -48.21 11.79
C PHE A 256 9.68 -48.46 10.53
N ILE A 257 9.58 -49.72 10.04
CA ILE A 257 8.80 -50.06 8.82
C ILE A 257 7.85 -51.25 9.01
N ASN A 258 6.67 -51.20 8.37
CA ASN A 258 5.59 -52.21 8.44
C ASN A 258 4.88 -52.23 9.81
N LYS A 259 4.35 -53.38 10.25
CA LYS A 259 3.77 -53.59 11.59
C LYS A 259 4.87 -53.70 12.66
N SER A 260 5.89 -52.85 12.57
CA SER A 260 7.24 -53.14 13.04
C SER A 260 7.35 -53.29 14.53
N THR A 261 6.82 -52.37 15.33
CA THR A 261 7.08 -52.43 16.77
C THR A 261 6.05 -51.71 17.61
N PHE A 262 5.80 -52.30 18.77
CA PHE A 262 5.06 -51.71 19.86
C PHE A 262 5.99 -51.56 21.07
N TRP A 263 5.87 -50.46 21.81
CA TRP A 263 6.58 -50.24 23.08
C TRP A 263 8.12 -50.15 22.97
N THR A 264 8.65 -49.54 21.91
CA THR A 264 10.10 -49.28 21.79
C THR A 264 10.50 -48.02 22.55
N THR A 265 11.62 -48.07 23.27
CA THR A 265 12.18 -46.91 23.99
C THR A 265 13.51 -46.48 23.39
N ILE A 266 13.64 -45.19 23.04
CA ILE A 266 14.87 -44.55 22.60
C ILE A 266 15.26 -43.52 23.66
N ASN A 267 16.45 -43.68 24.24
CA ASN A 267 16.98 -42.79 25.26
C ASN A 267 18.35 -42.25 24.82
N ILE A 268 18.45 -40.94 24.65
CA ILE A 268 19.68 -40.23 24.28
C ILE A 268 19.94 -39.17 25.34
N THR A 269 20.97 -39.36 26.16
CA THR A 269 21.24 -38.45 27.29
C THR A 269 22.70 -38.04 27.36
N SER A 270 22.93 -36.76 27.66
CA SER A 270 24.28 -36.19 27.84
C SER A 270 25.20 -36.38 26.63
N CYS A 271 24.64 -36.32 25.41
CA CYS A 271 25.38 -36.54 24.17
C CYS A 271 25.77 -35.25 23.47
N TYR A 272 26.73 -35.34 22.54
CA TYR A 272 27.24 -34.20 21.78
C TYR A 272 27.26 -34.51 20.29
N PHE A 273 26.46 -33.79 19.50
CA PHE A 273 26.36 -33.92 18.05
C PHE A 273 26.91 -32.66 17.39
N GLU A 274 28.10 -32.77 16.79
CA GLU A 274 28.80 -31.63 16.20
C GLU A 274 29.15 -31.85 14.72
N SER A 275 28.83 -30.85 13.89
CA SER A 275 29.29 -30.78 12.49
C SER A 275 28.91 -31.99 11.62
N ASN A 276 27.86 -32.72 12.00
CA ASN A 276 27.35 -33.84 11.22
C ASN A 276 26.53 -33.36 10.01
N LYS A 277 26.55 -34.12 8.91
CA LYS A 277 25.96 -33.71 7.63
C LYS A 277 25.12 -34.81 6.99
N ALA A 278 23.91 -34.46 6.60
CA ALA A 278 22.99 -35.33 5.86
C ALA A 278 22.05 -34.53 4.97
N THR A 279 21.28 -35.23 4.13
CA THR A 279 20.16 -34.61 3.41
C THR A 279 19.01 -34.25 4.37
N PHE A 280 18.62 -35.20 5.21
CA PHE A 280 17.61 -35.04 6.26
C PHE A 280 18.18 -35.42 7.63
N GLY A 281 17.90 -34.61 8.66
CA GLY A 281 18.38 -34.86 10.03
C GLY A 281 19.91 -34.80 10.10
N GLY A 282 20.50 -33.61 10.02
CA GLY A 282 21.96 -33.45 9.94
C GLY A 282 22.71 -34.18 11.05
N ALA A 283 22.17 -34.20 12.28
CA ALA A 283 22.63 -35.07 13.35
C ALA A 283 21.77 -36.33 13.50
N LEU A 284 20.51 -36.15 13.91
CA LEU A 284 19.61 -37.22 14.32
C LEU A 284 18.34 -37.23 13.49
N LEU A 285 18.02 -38.39 12.92
CA LEU A 285 16.78 -38.64 12.21
C LEU A 285 16.04 -39.82 12.84
N ILE A 286 14.75 -39.63 13.15
CA ILE A 286 13.86 -40.70 13.61
C ILE A 286 12.60 -40.73 12.71
N GLU A 287 12.33 -41.87 12.10
CA GLU A 287 11.23 -42.03 11.14
C GLU A 287 10.36 -43.24 11.49
N LEU A 288 9.06 -43.01 11.59
CA LEU A 288 8.06 -44.02 11.89
C LEU A 288 7.14 -44.18 10.69
N PHE A 289 7.20 -45.34 10.04
CA PHE A 289 6.31 -45.72 8.93
C PHE A 289 5.37 -46.87 9.34
N GLY A 290 4.18 -46.92 8.73
CA GLY A 290 3.25 -48.04 8.89
C GLY A 290 2.43 -47.96 10.18
N THR A 291 2.23 -49.10 10.86
CA THR A 291 1.43 -49.21 12.10
C THR A 291 2.37 -49.40 13.30
N THR A 292 2.93 -48.31 13.80
CA THR A 292 3.83 -48.27 14.96
C THR A 292 3.15 -47.57 16.14
N LEU A 293 3.19 -48.18 17.33
CA LEU A 293 2.38 -47.71 18.46
C LEU A 293 3.15 -47.71 19.79
N TYR A 294 2.83 -46.77 20.68
CA TYR A 294 3.31 -46.72 22.06
C TYR A 294 4.84 -46.57 22.21
N ASN A 295 5.51 -45.88 21.28
CA ASN A 295 6.95 -45.67 21.35
C ASN A 295 7.29 -44.47 22.23
N LYS A 296 8.44 -44.51 22.90
CA LYS A 296 8.92 -43.42 23.76
C LYS A 296 10.30 -42.96 23.32
N ILE A 297 10.44 -41.66 23.11
CA ILE A 297 11.70 -41.02 22.72
C ILE A 297 12.04 -40.00 23.81
N PHE A 298 13.14 -40.21 24.50
CA PHE A 298 13.65 -39.33 25.55
C PHE A 298 15.02 -38.79 25.15
N ILE A 299 15.13 -37.46 25.06
CA ILE A 299 16.38 -36.77 24.75
C ILE A 299 16.65 -35.77 25.86
N SER A 300 17.80 -35.86 26.53
CA SER A 300 18.10 -34.94 27.63
C SER A 300 19.55 -34.48 27.69
N SER A 301 19.78 -33.25 28.18
CA SER A 301 21.11 -32.68 28.40
C SER A 301 22.05 -32.80 27.18
N THR A 302 21.50 -32.72 25.97
CA THR A 302 22.21 -33.03 24.74
C THR A 302 22.47 -31.77 23.93
N HIS A 303 23.65 -31.70 23.29
CA HIS A 303 24.08 -30.57 22.48
C HIS A 303 24.08 -30.92 20.99
N PHE A 304 23.42 -30.08 20.20
CA PHE A 304 23.39 -30.15 18.74
C PHE A 304 24.01 -28.87 18.17
N ILE A 305 25.25 -28.97 17.70
CA ILE A 305 26.09 -27.83 17.35
C ILE A 305 26.55 -27.93 15.90
N ARG A 306 26.30 -26.88 15.12
CA ARG A 306 26.83 -26.74 13.74
C ARG A 306 26.49 -27.92 12.81
N ASN A 307 25.37 -28.60 13.03
CA ASN A 307 24.93 -29.70 12.16
C ASN A 307 24.24 -29.14 10.89
N TYR A 308 24.36 -29.87 9.80
CA TYR A 308 23.90 -29.44 8.48
C TYR A 308 22.97 -30.48 7.85
N GLY A 309 21.70 -30.12 7.70
CA GLY A 309 20.71 -30.87 6.94
C GLY A 309 20.42 -30.14 5.64
N SER A 310 20.86 -30.64 4.48
CA SER A 310 20.75 -29.85 3.23
C SER A 310 19.31 -29.54 2.82
N GLN A 311 18.34 -30.37 3.24
CA GLN A 311 16.93 -30.22 2.91
C GLN A 311 16.08 -29.94 4.15
N ALA A 312 16.20 -30.75 5.21
CA ALA A 312 15.31 -30.62 6.36
C ALA A 312 15.91 -31.14 7.69
N GLY A 313 15.58 -30.47 8.80
CA GLY A 313 16.05 -30.83 10.16
C GLY A 313 17.57 -30.74 10.29
N GLY A 314 18.11 -29.54 10.47
CA GLY A 314 19.57 -29.35 10.49
C GLY A 314 20.25 -30.09 11.63
N ALA A 315 19.62 -30.14 12.81
CA ALA A 315 20.03 -31.02 13.89
C ALA A 315 19.14 -32.26 13.99
N PHE A 316 17.85 -32.06 14.24
CA PHE A 316 16.91 -33.12 14.57
C PHE A 316 15.72 -33.13 13.61
N LEU A 317 15.37 -34.32 13.13
CA LEU A 317 14.15 -34.56 12.38
C LEU A 317 13.36 -35.74 12.96
N LEU A 318 12.09 -35.51 13.24
CA LEU A 318 11.11 -36.56 13.56
C LEU A 318 10.05 -36.62 12.46
N SER A 319 9.77 -37.82 11.95
CA SER A 319 8.74 -38.02 10.94
C SER A 319 7.79 -39.15 11.31
N LEU A 320 6.49 -38.85 11.35
CA LEU A 320 5.41 -39.80 11.65
C LEU A 320 4.54 -40.00 10.41
N TRP A 321 4.41 -41.25 9.92
CA TRP A 321 3.70 -41.58 8.69
C TRP A 321 2.69 -42.72 8.87
N GLY A 322 1.66 -42.72 8.02
CA GLY A 322 0.76 -43.87 7.87
C GLY A 322 -0.24 -43.95 9.02
N PHE A 323 -0.11 -44.98 9.87
CA PHE A 323 -0.97 -45.21 11.04
C PHE A 323 -0.15 -45.22 12.33
N SER A 324 1.00 -44.54 12.35
CA SER A 324 1.84 -44.41 13.55
C SER A 324 1.15 -43.55 14.60
N ALA A 325 0.95 -44.05 15.82
CA ALA A 325 0.30 -43.29 16.87
C ALA A 325 0.91 -43.59 18.24
N LYS A 326 0.42 -42.89 19.26
CA LYS A 326 0.80 -42.97 20.67
C LYS A 326 2.33 -42.90 20.87
N THR A 327 3.03 -42.07 20.09
CA THR A 327 4.48 -41.86 20.25
C THR A 327 4.73 -40.64 21.13
N GLU A 328 5.40 -40.84 22.25
CA GLU A 328 5.77 -39.77 23.19
C GLU A 328 7.20 -39.30 22.88
N LEU A 329 7.37 -38.01 22.63
CA LEU A 329 8.69 -37.37 22.57
C LEU A 329 8.84 -36.45 23.77
N THR A 330 9.92 -36.61 24.52
CA THR A 330 10.30 -35.69 25.59
C THR A 330 11.75 -35.25 25.39
N MET A 331 11.94 -33.94 25.21
CA MET A 331 13.23 -33.31 25.04
C MET A 331 13.46 -32.27 26.13
N VAL A 332 14.53 -32.43 26.91
CA VAL A 332 14.77 -31.63 28.13
C VAL A 332 16.21 -31.11 28.17
N ASP A 333 16.41 -29.87 28.62
CA ASP A 333 17.73 -29.28 28.92
C ASP A 333 18.73 -29.39 27.76
N SER A 334 18.25 -29.30 26.52
CA SER A 334 19.06 -29.51 25.33
C SER A 334 19.34 -28.20 24.57
N VAL A 335 20.50 -28.14 23.92
CA VAL A 335 21.01 -26.94 23.24
C VAL A 335 21.11 -27.19 21.74
N PHE A 336 20.58 -26.26 20.95
CA PHE A 336 20.65 -26.23 19.49
C PHE A 336 21.32 -24.94 19.04
N PHE A 337 22.56 -25.05 18.57
CA PHE A 337 23.39 -23.89 18.27
C PHE A 337 24.00 -23.97 16.87
N GLU A 338 23.83 -22.91 16.08
CA GLU A 338 24.45 -22.76 14.74
C GLU A 338 24.14 -23.90 13.75
N ASN A 339 23.00 -24.58 13.89
CA ASN A 339 22.57 -25.59 12.93
C ASN A 339 21.95 -24.95 11.68
N TRP A 340 22.03 -25.64 10.55
CA TRP A 340 21.53 -25.14 9.28
C TRP A 340 20.69 -26.16 8.53
N SER A 341 19.56 -25.70 7.97
CA SER A 341 18.75 -26.47 7.02
C SER A 341 17.83 -25.60 6.19
N LYS A 342 17.44 -26.07 4.99
CA LYS A 342 16.39 -25.40 4.18
C LYS A 342 15.05 -25.33 4.91
N SER A 343 14.73 -26.32 5.73
CA SER A 343 13.47 -26.43 6.45
C SER A 343 13.70 -26.96 7.87
N GLY A 344 13.43 -26.15 8.91
CA GLY A 344 13.70 -26.52 10.30
C GLY A 344 15.20 -26.59 10.58
N GLY A 345 15.84 -25.43 10.77
CA GLY A 345 17.29 -25.30 10.96
C GLY A 345 17.81 -26.07 12.16
N ALA A 346 17.10 -26.04 13.30
CA ALA A 346 17.39 -26.92 14.43
C ALA A 346 16.48 -28.15 14.42
N ILE A 347 15.17 -27.94 14.61
CA ILE A 347 14.20 -29.02 14.79
C ILE A 347 13.17 -29.01 13.65
N TYR A 348 12.91 -30.18 13.09
CA TYR A 348 11.79 -30.38 12.19
C TYR A 348 10.94 -31.60 12.59
N VAL A 349 9.64 -31.40 12.76
CA VAL A 349 8.68 -32.48 13.00
C VAL A 349 7.62 -32.51 11.90
N ILE A 350 7.42 -33.70 11.32
CA ILE A 350 6.46 -33.97 10.25
C ILE A 350 5.38 -34.92 10.81
N LEU A 351 4.14 -34.45 10.85
CA LEU A 351 2.98 -35.20 11.32
C LEU A 351 2.10 -35.61 10.13
N GLN A 352 2.16 -36.89 9.74
CA GLN A 352 1.40 -37.46 8.61
C GLN A 352 0.75 -38.80 8.97
N SER A 353 0.32 -38.94 10.23
CA SER A 353 -0.42 -40.11 10.69
C SER A 353 -1.93 -39.92 10.54
N ASN A 354 -2.60 -40.89 9.93
CA ASN A 354 -4.05 -40.94 9.73
C ASN A 354 -4.82 -41.46 10.96
N TYR A 355 -4.16 -41.74 12.09
CA TYR A 355 -4.84 -42.30 13.25
C TYR A 355 -5.65 -41.23 13.97
N SER A 356 -6.98 -41.32 13.83
CA SER A 356 -7.96 -40.39 14.41
C SER A 356 -8.89 -41.16 15.35
N LEU A 357 -8.48 -41.35 16.61
CA LEU A 357 -9.38 -41.73 17.71
C LEU A 357 -9.35 -40.62 18.76
N PRO A 358 -10.40 -39.78 18.86
CA PRO A 358 -10.37 -38.52 19.62
C PRO A 358 -10.29 -38.65 21.15
N HIS A 359 -10.29 -39.85 21.75
CA HIS A 359 -10.71 -40.03 23.15
C HIS A 359 -9.79 -40.84 24.06
N GLU A 360 -8.60 -41.25 23.62
CA GLU A 360 -7.70 -42.01 24.51
C GLU A 360 -6.23 -41.56 24.40
N ASN A 361 -5.87 -40.66 25.33
CA ASN A 361 -4.53 -40.15 25.68
C ASN A 361 -3.81 -39.31 24.61
N LYS A 362 -3.63 -38.01 24.92
CA LYS A 362 -2.86 -37.04 24.13
C LYS A 362 -1.43 -37.56 23.90
N GLU A 363 -1.02 -37.66 22.65
CA GLU A 363 0.39 -37.79 22.28
C GLU A 363 1.11 -36.48 22.60
N ILE A 364 2.03 -36.52 23.55
CA ILE A 364 2.74 -35.33 24.02
C ILE A 364 4.10 -35.26 23.32
N LEU A 365 4.31 -34.19 22.55
CA LEU A 365 5.63 -33.75 22.11
C LEU A 365 6.09 -32.66 23.10
N LEU A 366 6.79 -33.05 24.17
CA LEU A 366 7.23 -32.16 25.24
C LEU A 366 8.64 -31.64 24.97
N PHE A 367 8.78 -30.31 24.93
CA PHE A 367 10.04 -29.60 24.79
C PHE A 367 10.23 -28.69 26.01
N LYS A 368 11.23 -28.97 26.84
CA LYS A 368 11.40 -28.31 28.13
C LYS A 368 12.81 -27.75 28.31
N ARG A 369 12.91 -26.46 28.67
CA ARG A 369 14.18 -25.75 28.91
C ARG A 369 15.17 -25.88 27.76
N LEU A 370 14.66 -25.72 26.53
CA LEU A 370 15.50 -25.73 25.34
C LEU A 370 16.14 -24.37 25.11
N ASN A 371 17.38 -24.39 24.63
CA ASN A 371 18.07 -23.21 24.11
C ASN A 371 18.33 -23.39 22.62
N VAL A 372 17.56 -22.71 21.78
CA VAL A 372 17.65 -22.77 20.32
C VAL A 372 18.16 -21.44 19.82
N SER A 373 19.45 -21.35 19.53
CA SER A 373 20.09 -20.07 19.20
C SER A 373 21.02 -20.12 17.99
N ARG A 374 21.08 -18.99 17.27
CA ARG A 374 21.95 -18.78 16.09
C ARG A 374 21.79 -19.81 14.97
N ASN A 375 20.65 -20.50 14.91
CA ASN A 375 20.37 -21.44 13.82
C ASN A 375 19.92 -20.67 12.58
N ALA A 376 20.13 -21.27 11.41
CA ALA A 376 19.93 -20.61 10.13
C ALA A 376 19.19 -21.49 9.11
N GLY A 377 18.42 -20.85 8.22
CA GLY A 377 17.66 -21.55 7.19
C GLY A 377 16.62 -20.65 6.51
N PRO A 378 16.24 -20.88 5.24
CA PRO A 378 15.23 -20.07 4.55
C PRO A 378 13.79 -20.28 5.06
N ALA A 379 13.46 -21.44 5.64
CA ALA A 379 12.14 -21.70 6.22
C ALA A 379 12.27 -22.31 7.62
N ALA A 380 11.89 -21.55 8.65
CA ALA A 380 12.03 -21.94 10.06
C ALA A 380 13.46 -22.30 10.45
N SER A 381 14.31 -21.27 10.59
CA SER A 381 15.68 -21.46 11.06
C SER A 381 15.79 -22.12 12.44
N SER A 382 14.78 -21.98 13.32
CA SER A 382 14.74 -22.63 14.64
C SER A 382 13.95 -23.93 14.60
N VAL A 383 12.62 -23.85 14.61
CA VAL A 383 11.73 -25.01 14.75
C VAL A 383 10.65 -24.96 13.69
N LYS A 384 10.39 -26.11 13.07
CA LYS A 384 9.24 -26.32 12.20
C LYS A 384 8.45 -27.53 12.67
N ILE A 385 7.15 -27.38 12.84
CA ILE A 385 6.25 -28.50 13.12
C ILE A 385 5.03 -28.34 12.21
N VAL A 386 4.75 -29.34 11.39
CA VAL A 386 3.70 -29.25 10.37
C VAL A 386 2.92 -30.55 10.24
N SER A 387 1.63 -30.42 9.95
CA SER A 387 0.80 -31.53 9.48
C SER A 387 0.82 -31.61 7.96
N HIS A 388 0.94 -32.81 7.40
CA HIS A 388 0.81 -33.09 5.96
C HIS A 388 -0.47 -33.87 5.62
N LEU A 389 -1.42 -33.97 6.55
CA LEU A 389 -2.70 -34.64 6.30
C LEU A 389 -3.55 -33.89 5.26
N PHE A 390 -4.40 -34.64 4.55
CA PHE A 390 -5.34 -34.08 3.57
C PHE A 390 -6.46 -33.27 4.25
N GLY A 391 -6.74 -32.08 3.72
CA GLY A 391 -7.79 -31.18 4.21
C GLY A 391 -7.38 -30.30 5.39
N PRO A 392 -8.33 -29.56 6.00
CA PRO A 392 -8.09 -28.67 7.15
C PRO A 392 -7.99 -29.43 8.48
N ARG A 393 -7.71 -30.73 8.47
CA ARG A 393 -7.65 -31.54 9.69
C ARG A 393 -6.43 -31.15 10.51
N SER A 394 -6.67 -30.57 11.69
CA SER A 394 -5.65 -30.48 12.75
C SER A 394 -5.34 -31.89 13.25
N VAL A 395 -4.07 -32.14 13.57
CA VAL A 395 -3.67 -33.39 14.23
C VAL A 395 -4.00 -33.29 15.72
N ASP A 396 -4.41 -34.40 16.34
CA ASP A 396 -4.67 -34.46 17.79
C ASP A 396 -3.38 -34.40 18.64
N GLN A 397 -2.21 -34.39 17.99
CA GLN A 397 -0.89 -34.22 18.61
C GLN A 397 -0.64 -32.73 18.90
N VAL A 398 -0.39 -32.41 20.17
CA VAL A 398 -0.18 -31.03 20.63
C VAL A 398 1.23 -30.91 21.22
N PRO A 399 2.17 -30.22 20.53
CA PRO A 399 3.46 -29.89 21.10
C PRO A 399 3.33 -28.93 22.30
N ILE A 400 4.11 -29.20 23.34
CA ILE A 400 4.18 -28.39 24.56
C ILE A 400 5.60 -27.83 24.70
N PHE A 401 5.72 -26.51 24.75
CA PHE A 401 6.99 -25.81 25.00
C PHE A 401 6.98 -25.20 26.40
N GLU A 402 7.85 -25.68 27.27
CA GLU A 402 7.97 -25.22 28.65
C GLU A 402 9.32 -24.56 28.90
N ASN A 403 9.33 -23.29 29.30
CA ASN A 403 10.54 -22.56 29.67
C ASN A 403 11.64 -22.53 28.58
N CYS A 404 11.27 -22.40 27.31
CA CYS A 404 12.20 -22.45 26.18
C CYS A 404 12.65 -21.06 25.70
N SER A 405 13.84 -21.01 25.08
CA SER A 405 14.43 -19.79 24.51
C SER A 405 14.82 -19.97 23.05
N PHE A 406 14.42 -19.01 22.20
CA PHE A 406 14.66 -18.97 20.76
C PHE A 406 15.35 -17.66 20.40
N MET A 407 16.67 -17.68 20.26
CA MET A 407 17.48 -16.46 20.23
C MET A 407 18.35 -16.31 19.00
N ASN A 408 18.32 -15.13 18.37
CA ASN A 408 19.22 -14.77 17.27
C ASN A 408 19.21 -15.78 16.11
N ASN A 409 18.08 -16.45 15.87
CA ASN A 409 17.97 -17.34 14.72
C ASN A 409 17.71 -16.50 13.46
N THR A 410 18.42 -16.81 12.38
CA THR A 410 18.48 -15.96 11.19
C THR A 410 17.94 -16.70 9.99
N ASN A 411 16.88 -16.18 9.37
CA ASN A 411 16.37 -16.80 8.16
C ASN A 411 17.16 -16.34 6.93
N GLY A 412 17.61 -17.29 6.11
CA GLY A 412 18.43 -17.00 4.93
C GLY A 412 17.60 -16.67 3.68
N VAL A 413 18.12 -15.81 2.79
CA VAL A 413 17.48 -15.54 1.50
C VAL A 413 17.88 -16.63 0.49
N LEU A 414 16.96 -17.56 0.19
CA LEU A 414 17.09 -18.45 -0.97
C LEU A 414 16.14 -18.02 -2.09
N ASN A 415 16.67 -17.89 -3.31
CA ASN A 415 15.92 -17.55 -4.51
C ASN A 415 14.87 -18.62 -4.84
N GLY A 416 13.59 -18.27 -4.81
CA GLY A 416 12.47 -19.12 -5.24
C GLY A 416 11.75 -19.90 -4.15
N TYR A 417 12.04 -19.67 -2.86
CA TYR A 417 11.31 -20.26 -1.73
C TYR A 417 10.42 -19.24 -1.02
N ALA A 418 9.28 -19.71 -0.49
CA ALA A 418 8.49 -18.95 0.49
C ALA A 418 9.35 -18.80 1.75
N GLN A 419 9.85 -17.58 1.96
CA GLN A 419 10.69 -17.25 3.10
C GLN A 419 9.79 -16.94 4.30
N LEU A 420 9.99 -17.68 5.39
CA LEU A 420 9.06 -17.72 6.52
C LEU A 420 9.82 -17.54 7.84
N ALA A 421 9.08 -17.21 8.90
CA ALA A 421 9.60 -16.90 10.23
C ALA A 421 10.51 -18.01 10.82
N SER A 422 11.26 -17.66 11.87
CA SER A 422 12.24 -18.57 12.48
C SER A 422 11.60 -19.80 13.11
N PHE A 423 10.35 -19.68 13.58
CA PHE A 423 9.56 -20.75 14.16
C PHE A 423 8.26 -20.86 13.37
N ILE A 424 7.92 -22.07 12.92
CA ILE A 424 6.72 -22.31 12.12
C ILE A 424 5.90 -23.43 12.75
N MET A 425 4.60 -23.15 12.87
CA MET A 425 3.57 -24.14 13.17
C MET A 425 2.49 -24.06 12.10
N ASP A 426 2.21 -25.17 11.43
CA ASP A 426 1.18 -25.24 10.38
C ASP A 426 0.25 -26.43 10.58
N ARG A 427 -1.05 -26.13 10.76
CA ARG A 427 -2.14 -27.09 10.99
C ARG A 427 -1.93 -27.99 12.22
N VAL A 428 -1.32 -27.44 13.27
CA VAL A 428 -0.99 -28.14 14.52
C VAL A 428 -1.19 -27.18 15.69
N ASN A 429 -1.96 -27.61 16.70
CA ASN A 429 -2.16 -26.80 17.91
C ASN A 429 -0.94 -26.87 18.82
N ILE A 430 -0.66 -25.83 19.60
CA ILE A 430 0.53 -25.73 20.45
C ILE A 430 0.18 -25.17 21.83
N GLU A 431 0.92 -25.60 22.86
CA GLU A 431 0.84 -25.04 24.20
C GLU A 431 2.19 -24.47 24.66
N PHE A 432 2.18 -23.27 25.22
CA PHE A 432 3.32 -22.62 25.86
C PHE A 432 3.11 -22.56 27.38
N HIS A 433 4.02 -23.18 28.13
CA HIS A 433 3.98 -23.26 29.58
C HIS A 433 5.20 -22.55 30.20
N GLY A 434 5.05 -21.98 31.39
CA GLY A 434 6.13 -21.26 32.05
C GLY A 434 6.55 -20.01 31.27
N THR A 435 7.86 -19.74 31.13
CA THR A 435 8.39 -18.54 30.44
C THR A 435 9.07 -18.90 29.12
N ASN A 436 8.42 -18.60 27.99
CA ASN A 436 8.98 -18.81 26.66
C ASN A 436 9.39 -17.47 26.03
N THR A 437 10.61 -17.40 25.49
CA THR A 437 11.19 -16.15 24.97
C THR A 437 11.70 -16.32 23.54
N PHE A 438 11.29 -15.41 22.67
CA PHE A 438 11.78 -15.25 21.30
C PHE A 438 12.49 -13.91 21.19
N SER A 439 13.81 -13.90 20.95
CA SER A 439 14.57 -12.66 20.94
C SER A 439 15.58 -12.56 19.80
N GLY A 440 15.66 -11.39 19.17
CA GLY A 440 16.66 -11.10 18.14
C GLY A 440 16.54 -11.97 16.88
N ASN A 441 15.40 -12.62 16.64
CA ASN A 441 15.19 -13.41 15.43
C ASN A 441 14.92 -12.47 14.25
N THR A 442 15.55 -12.72 13.10
CA THR A 442 15.62 -11.73 12.01
C THR A 442 15.14 -12.23 10.64
N VAL A 443 15.01 -11.26 9.73
CA VAL A 443 14.67 -11.36 8.30
C VAL A 443 13.19 -11.61 8.02
N PHE A 444 12.57 -12.63 8.62
CA PHE A 444 11.16 -13.01 8.36
C PHE A 444 10.29 -13.14 9.61
N GLY A 445 10.74 -12.58 10.74
CA GLY A 445 9.99 -12.56 12.00
C GLY A 445 10.32 -13.75 12.90
N ALA A 446 9.86 -13.68 14.15
CA ALA A 446 10.13 -14.75 15.11
C ALA A 446 9.26 -15.99 14.85
N VAL A 447 7.94 -15.82 14.73
CA VAL A 447 7.00 -16.94 14.66
C VAL A 447 5.96 -16.76 13.56
N TYR A 448 5.62 -17.86 12.88
CA TYR A 448 4.51 -17.97 11.93
C TYR A 448 3.55 -19.09 12.34
N PHE A 449 2.26 -18.75 12.51
CA PHE A 449 1.18 -19.69 12.80
C PHE A 449 0.18 -19.77 11.65
N SER A 450 -0.15 -20.98 11.22
CA SER A 450 -1.16 -21.22 10.18
C SER A 450 -2.16 -22.28 10.62
N ASN A 451 -3.46 -21.97 10.58
CA ASN A 451 -4.56 -22.87 10.96
C ASN A 451 -4.34 -23.60 12.30
N SER A 452 -3.93 -22.86 13.34
CA SER A 452 -3.48 -23.41 14.63
C SER A 452 -4.11 -22.68 15.81
N TYR A 453 -4.38 -23.41 16.91
CA TYR A 453 -4.69 -22.83 18.23
C TYR A 453 -3.42 -22.79 19.09
N ILE A 454 -3.15 -21.63 19.69
CA ILE A 454 -1.94 -21.34 20.48
C ILE A 454 -2.35 -21.08 21.92
N HIS A 455 -2.21 -22.06 22.80
CA HIS A 455 -2.53 -21.91 24.21
C HIS A 455 -1.33 -21.34 24.98
N VAL A 456 -1.58 -20.35 25.84
CA VAL A 456 -0.55 -19.74 26.69
C VAL A 456 -0.95 -19.93 28.15
N TYR A 457 -0.12 -20.66 28.91
CA TYR A 457 -0.24 -20.97 30.34
C TYR A 457 0.89 -20.32 31.14
N GLY A 458 1.24 -19.08 30.85
CA GLY A 458 2.39 -18.41 31.47
C GLY A 458 2.84 -17.17 30.71
N LYS A 459 4.16 -16.98 30.59
CA LYS A 459 4.79 -15.83 29.97
C LYS A 459 5.27 -16.14 28.56
N LEU A 460 4.88 -15.33 27.60
CA LEU A 460 5.32 -15.43 26.21
C LEU A 460 5.88 -14.07 25.76
N HIS A 461 7.20 -14.02 25.60
CA HIS A 461 7.93 -12.77 25.35
C HIS A 461 8.56 -12.75 23.95
N PHE A 462 8.39 -11.63 23.25
CA PHE A 462 8.98 -11.34 21.94
C PHE A 462 9.76 -10.03 22.01
N LEU A 463 11.09 -10.14 21.94
CA LEU A 463 12.01 -9.05 22.24
C LEU A 463 12.97 -8.78 21.07
N GLY A 464 12.85 -7.62 20.42
CA GLY A 464 13.83 -7.19 19.42
C GLY A 464 13.83 -8.03 18.14
N ASN A 465 12.69 -8.60 17.73
CA ASN A 465 12.61 -9.43 16.52
C ASN A 465 12.31 -8.57 15.27
N VAL A 466 12.82 -9.01 14.12
CA VAL A 466 12.73 -8.30 12.84
C VAL A 466 12.10 -9.21 11.79
N GLY A 467 11.01 -8.77 11.19
CA GLY A 467 10.27 -9.54 10.18
C GLY A 467 9.76 -8.73 9.00
N LEU A 468 9.16 -9.44 8.04
CA LEU A 468 8.47 -8.81 6.92
C LEU A 468 7.03 -8.43 7.30
N GLN A 469 6.26 -9.41 7.75
CA GLN A 469 4.86 -9.28 8.19
C GLN A 469 4.81 -9.88 9.59
N GLY A 470 4.60 -9.07 10.63
CA GLY A 470 4.78 -9.55 12.00
C GLY A 470 6.25 -9.60 12.38
N GLY A 471 6.75 -8.63 13.14
CA GLY A 471 8.12 -8.72 13.67
C GLY A 471 8.25 -9.85 14.69
N ALA A 472 7.24 -9.99 15.55
CA ALA A 472 7.12 -11.07 16.51
C ALA A 472 6.30 -12.25 15.96
N ILE A 473 5.04 -12.02 15.61
CA ILE A 473 4.12 -13.07 15.19
C ILE A 473 3.44 -12.70 13.88
N SER A 474 3.49 -13.61 12.92
CA SER A 474 2.65 -13.61 11.74
C SER A 474 1.63 -14.74 11.86
N MET A 475 0.34 -14.46 11.62
CA MET A 475 -0.73 -15.43 11.79
C MET A 475 -1.66 -15.49 10.60
N GLN A 476 -1.99 -16.71 10.17
CA GLN A 476 -3.03 -16.99 9.20
C GLN A 476 -4.07 -17.95 9.79
N ASN A 477 -5.34 -17.56 9.82
CA ASN A 477 -6.45 -18.39 10.33
C ASN A 477 -6.15 -19.07 11.68
N SER A 478 -5.44 -18.39 12.57
CA SER A 478 -4.97 -18.96 13.83
C SER A 478 -5.46 -18.12 15.01
N GLN A 479 -5.49 -18.71 16.20
CA GLN A 479 -5.98 -18.04 17.41
C GLN A 479 -5.06 -18.28 18.60
N ILE A 480 -4.70 -17.21 19.30
CA ILE A 480 -4.03 -17.24 20.59
C ILE A 480 -5.10 -17.34 21.68
N VAL A 481 -5.03 -18.39 22.49
CA VAL A 481 -5.89 -18.63 23.65
C VAL A 481 -5.08 -18.33 24.91
N VAL A 482 -5.39 -17.22 25.58
CA VAL A 482 -4.73 -16.85 26.84
C VAL A 482 -5.50 -17.39 28.04
N HIS A 483 -4.77 -17.93 29.02
CA HIS A 483 -5.33 -18.46 30.27
C HIS A 483 -5.09 -17.51 31.45
N PRO A 484 -5.88 -17.59 32.54
CA PRO A 484 -5.68 -16.76 33.73
C PRO A 484 -4.23 -16.80 34.23
N GLY A 485 -3.67 -15.62 34.53
CA GLY A 485 -2.28 -15.45 34.98
C GLY A 485 -1.24 -15.31 33.85
N SER A 486 -1.66 -15.36 32.58
CA SER A 486 -0.73 -15.25 31.45
C SER A 486 -0.26 -13.83 31.18
N GLU A 487 0.98 -13.69 30.70
CA GLU A 487 1.59 -12.43 30.29
C GLU A 487 2.17 -12.54 28.87
N LEU A 488 1.75 -11.64 27.98
CA LEU A 488 2.31 -11.52 26.63
C LEU A 488 3.04 -10.17 26.53
N LEU A 489 4.31 -10.22 26.18
CA LEU A 489 5.16 -9.02 26.04
C LEU A 489 5.73 -8.96 24.63
N PHE A 490 5.43 -7.87 23.93
CA PHE A 490 5.98 -7.53 22.63
C PHE A 490 6.76 -6.23 22.76
N GLN A 491 8.09 -6.35 22.74
CA GLN A 491 8.98 -5.22 22.95
C GLN A 491 10.01 -5.09 21.83
N ASP A 492 10.19 -3.86 21.34
CA ASP A 492 11.24 -3.48 20.38
C ASP A 492 11.20 -4.30 19.06
N ASN A 493 10.05 -4.85 18.68
CA ASN A 493 9.93 -5.64 17.44
C ASN A 493 9.69 -4.72 16.23
N TYR A 494 10.21 -5.13 15.06
CA TYR A 494 10.14 -4.40 13.80
C TYR A 494 9.56 -5.25 12.66
N ALA A 495 8.69 -4.65 11.84
CA ALA A 495 8.19 -5.25 10.60
C ALA A 495 8.34 -4.34 9.37
N THR A 496 8.80 -4.90 8.24
CA THR A 496 8.93 -4.13 6.99
C THR A 496 7.59 -3.75 6.35
N PHE A 497 6.57 -4.60 6.42
CA PHE A 497 5.26 -4.31 5.84
C PHE A 497 4.28 -3.84 6.91
N GLY A 498 3.92 -4.71 7.85
CA GLY A 498 3.00 -4.33 8.90
C GLY A 498 3.02 -5.26 10.10
N GLY A 499 2.44 -4.77 11.19
CA GLY A 499 2.37 -5.51 12.45
C GLY A 499 3.74 -5.62 13.08
N GLY A 500 4.30 -4.49 13.56
CA GLY A 500 5.64 -4.51 14.15
C GLY A 500 5.81 -5.59 15.22
N ALA A 501 4.75 -5.85 16.00
CA ALA A 501 4.62 -7.07 16.78
C ALA A 501 3.83 -8.15 16.03
N ILE A 502 2.53 -7.95 15.78
CA ILE A 502 1.63 -8.99 15.27
C ILE A 502 1.00 -8.58 13.94
N ASP A 503 1.08 -9.45 12.94
CA ASP A 503 0.33 -9.36 11.69
C ASP A 503 -0.66 -10.54 11.56
N VAL A 504 -1.92 -10.24 11.24
CA VAL A 504 -3.01 -11.22 11.22
C VAL A 504 -3.78 -11.17 9.90
N VAL A 505 -3.91 -12.33 9.26
CA VAL A 505 -4.69 -12.52 8.03
C VAL A 505 -5.75 -13.60 8.25
N THR A 506 -7.02 -13.28 8.00
CA THR A 506 -8.15 -14.22 8.09
C THR A 506 -8.74 -14.51 6.70
N ASN A 507 -8.85 -15.78 6.33
CA ASN A 507 -9.46 -16.21 5.07
C ASN A 507 -10.99 -16.33 5.25
N GLY A 508 -11.64 -15.16 5.35
CA GLY A 508 -13.02 -14.88 4.97
C GLY A 508 -14.12 -15.93 5.16
N VAL A 509 -14.72 -15.97 6.36
CA VAL A 509 -16.18 -16.05 6.56
C VAL A 509 -16.52 -15.23 7.81
N TYR A 510 -17.15 -14.06 7.64
CA TYR A 510 -17.52 -13.19 8.75
C TYR A 510 -18.85 -13.64 9.34
N HIS A 511 -18.81 -14.43 10.42
CA HIS A 511 -20.00 -14.70 11.22
C HIS A 511 -20.18 -13.58 12.24
N VAL A 512 -20.89 -12.52 11.84
CA VAL A 512 -21.32 -11.45 12.75
C VAL A 512 -22.50 -11.99 13.57
N GLY A 513 -22.41 -11.96 14.90
CA GLY A 513 -23.54 -12.29 15.78
C GLY A 513 -23.32 -13.46 16.77
N VAL A 514 -22.09 -13.93 16.96
CA VAL A 514 -21.79 -14.92 18.01
C VAL A 514 -21.41 -14.19 19.31
N ILE A 515 -22.13 -14.52 20.39
CA ILE A 515 -21.84 -14.06 21.76
C ILE A 515 -20.41 -14.50 22.11
N ASN A 516 -19.63 -13.64 22.78
CA ASN A 516 -18.24 -13.90 23.19
C ASN A 516 -17.16 -13.86 22.09
N ASN A 517 -17.53 -13.47 20.85
CA ASN A 517 -16.64 -13.19 19.71
C ASN A 517 -15.48 -14.20 19.54
N GLN A 518 -15.85 -15.48 19.49
CA GLN A 518 -14.94 -16.63 19.38
C GLN A 518 -14.07 -16.62 18.11
N PHE A 519 -14.26 -15.67 17.19
CA PHE A 519 -13.50 -15.58 15.94
C PHE A 519 -12.32 -14.62 15.98
N CYS A 520 -12.12 -13.86 17.07
CA CYS A 520 -10.93 -13.02 17.21
C CYS A 520 -9.66 -13.89 17.20
N PHE A 521 -8.56 -13.37 16.63
CA PHE A 521 -7.26 -14.06 16.70
C PHE A 521 -6.71 -14.18 18.13
N LEU A 522 -7.31 -13.47 19.10
CA LEU A 522 -6.91 -13.47 20.49
C LEU A 522 -8.16 -13.62 21.36
N VAL A 523 -8.23 -14.72 22.10
CA VAL A 523 -9.37 -15.11 22.91
C VAL A 523 -8.93 -15.54 24.30
N TYR A 524 -9.87 -15.51 25.26
CA TYR A 524 -9.63 -15.96 26.63
C TYR A 524 -10.26 -17.33 26.86
N SER A 525 -9.60 -18.14 27.67
CA SER A 525 -10.05 -19.51 27.94
C SER A 525 -11.40 -19.60 28.65
N GLU A 526 -11.77 -18.58 29.43
CA GLU A 526 -13.10 -18.48 30.06
C GLU A 526 -14.02 -17.67 29.13
N HIS A 527 -14.71 -18.36 28.22
CA HIS A 527 -15.47 -17.71 27.14
C HIS A 527 -16.53 -16.72 27.63
N ASP A 528 -17.10 -16.89 28.82
CA ASP A 528 -18.14 -16.01 29.36
C ASP A 528 -17.62 -14.67 29.92
N LYS A 529 -16.29 -14.49 29.96
CA LYS A 529 -15.65 -13.30 30.53
C LYS A 529 -15.34 -12.26 29.46
N ILE A 530 -15.77 -11.02 29.73
CA ILE A 530 -15.45 -9.87 28.90
C ILE A 530 -13.97 -9.48 29.03
N PRO A 531 -13.34 -8.87 28.00
CA PRO A 531 -11.92 -8.54 28.00
C PRO A 531 -11.39 -7.74 29.19
N ASN A 532 -12.20 -6.84 29.76
CA ASN A 532 -11.79 -6.05 30.95
C ASN A 532 -11.70 -6.89 32.24
N GLU A 533 -12.31 -8.07 32.27
CA GLU A 533 -12.26 -9.02 33.39
C GLU A 533 -11.17 -10.09 33.22
N TRP A 534 -10.48 -10.11 32.07
CA TRP A 534 -9.44 -11.10 31.82
C TRP A 534 -8.28 -10.89 32.80
N LYS A 535 -7.91 -11.94 33.52
CA LYS A 535 -6.78 -11.92 34.45
C LYS A 535 -5.46 -12.14 33.69
N VAL A 536 -5.18 -11.32 32.69
CA VAL A 536 -4.01 -11.43 31.81
C VAL A 536 -3.40 -10.05 31.56
N THR A 537 -2.15 -10.01 31.14
CA THR A 537 -1.45 -8.76 30.82
C THR A 537 -0.82 -8.85 29.44
N ILE A 538 -1.18 -7.92 28.54
CA ILE A 538 -0.70 -7.90 27.16
C ILE A 538 -0.07 -6.53 26.89
N LYS A 539 1.23 -6.51 26.62
CA LYS A 539 2.02 -5.28 26.49
C LYS A 539 2.66 -5.16 25.10
N PHE A 540 2.50 -3.99 24.49
CA PHE A 540 3.14 -3.59 23.24
C PHE A 540 3.97 -2.33 23.48
N ILE A 541 5.29 -2.50 23.58
CA ILE A 541 6.22 -1.44 23.97
C ILE A 541 7.24 -1.23 22.84
N ASN A 542 7.36 0.00 22.34
CA ASN A 542 8.38 0.41 21.36
C ASN A 542 8.43 -0.44 20.07
N ASN A 543 7.31 -1.05 19.65
CA ASN A 543 7.28 -1.77 18.39
C ASN A 543 7.16 -0.80 17.20
N SER A 544 7.70 -1.19 16.05
CA SER A 544 7.69 -0.36 14.86
C SER A 544 7.42 -1.12 13.57
N ALA A 545 6.87 -0.43 12.58
CA ALA A 545 6.67 -1.00 11.26
C ALA A 545 6.89 0.05 10.17
N ALA A 546 7.31 -0.36 8.98
CA ALA A 546 7.59 0.59 7.90
C ALA A 546 6.32 1.16 7.26
N LEU A 547 5.28 0.34 7.04
CA LEU A 547 4.10 0.77 6.25
C LEU A 547 2.80 0.89 7.06
N ARG A 548 2.50 -0.03 7.98
CA ARG A 548 1.23 -0.02 8.74
C ARG A 548 1.28 -0.77 10.08
N GLY A 549 0.46 -0.34 11.05
CA GLY A 549 0.25 -1.04 12.31
C GLY A 549 1.54 -1.30 13.09
N PRO A 550 2.11 -0.30 13.78
CA PRO A 550 3.42 -0.45 14.41
C PRO A 550 3.43 -1.47 15.56
N ALA A 551 2.29 -1.74 16.20
CA ALA A 551 2.12 -2.90 17.07
C ALA A 551 1.35 -4.01 16.36
N ILE A 552 0.10 -3.75 15.97
CA ILE A 552 -0.82 -4.75 15.39
C ILE A 552 -1.27 -4.32 14.01
N CYS A 553 -1.17 -5.22 13.05
CA CYS A 553 -1.82 -5.13 11.75
C CYS A 553 -2.78 -6.32 11.58
N ILE A 554 -4.04 -6.05 11.28
CA ILE A 554 -5.07 -7.08 11.09
C ILE A 554 -5.89 -6.77 9.85
N ASP A 555 -6.40 -7.77 9.16
CA ASP A 555 -7.27 -7.55 8.01
C ASP A 555 -8.57 -6.80 8.36
N SER A 556 -9.25 -7.15 9.46
CA SER A 556 -10.46 -6.49 9.98
C SER A 556 -10.61 -6.63 11.49
N LEU A 557 -10.92 -5.54 12.19
CA LEU A 557 -11.20 -5.50 13.63
C LEU A 557 -12.59 -6.04 13.97
N LEU A 558 -13.47 -6.24 12.99
CA LEU A 558 -14.82 -6.76 13.21
C LEU A 558 -14.80 -8.12 13.95
N MET A 559 -13.79 -8.96 13.64
CA MET A 559 -13.55 -10.25 14.28
C MET A 559 -13.21 -10.16 15.77
N CYS A 560 -12.75 -8.99 16.23
CA CYS A 560 -12.37 -8.72 17.61
C CYS A 560 -13.25 -7.66 18.27
N ALA A 561 -14.33 -7.24 17.62
CA ALA A 561 -15.25 -6.23 18.14
C ALA A 561 -15.94 -6.71 19.43
N TRP A 562 -15.82 -5.92 20.50
CA TRP A 562 -16.44 -6.20 21.78
C TRP A 562 -16.75 -4.90 22.51
N ASP A 563 -18.03 -4.63 22.79
CA ASP A 563 -18.43 -3.54 23.68
C ASP A 563 -18.59 -4.08 25.11
N SER A 564 -17.69 -3.65 26.00
CA SER A 564 -17.71 -4.01 27.42
C SER A 564 -18.95 -3.51 28.16
N ASN A 565 -19.60 -2.45 27.66
CA ASN A 565 -20.64 -1.72 28.38
C ASN A 565 -22.06 -2.06 27.89
N SER A 566 -22.25 -2.27 26.58
CA SER A 566 -23.60 -2.40 26.01
C SER A 566 -23.96 -3.77 25.43
N LYS A 567 -23.03 -4.75 25.46
CA LYS A 567 -23.16 -6.04 24.74
C LYS A 567 -23.45 -5.89 23.24
N LYS A 568 -23.23 -4.70 22.67
CA LYS A 568 -23.30 -4.44 21.22
C LYS A 568 -21.92 -4.64 20.60
N VAL A 569 -21.88 -4.71 19.27
CA VAL A 569 -20.63 -4.87 18.52
C VAL A 569 -20.04 -3.49 18.25
N ASP A 570 -19.00 -3.10 18.98
CA ASP A 570 -18.19 -1.89 18.71
C ASP A 570 -16.74 -2.29 18.39
N PHE A 571 -16.35 -2.09 17.14
CA PHE A 571 -14.99 -2.42 16.66
C PHE A 571 -13.96 -1.32 16.98
N TYR A 572 -14.38 -0.09 17.34
CA TYR A 572 -13.42 0.97 17.67
C TYR A 572 -12.65 0.71 18.98
N GLN A 573 -13.25 -0.07 19.88
CA GLN A 573 -12.70 -0.50 21.16
C GLN A 573 -11.94 -1.83 21.10
N ALA A 574 -12.01 -2.54 19.96
CA ALA A 574 -11.35 -3.84 19.80
C ALA A 574 -9.85 -3.72 20.09
N LEU A 575 -9.34 -4.62 20.95
CA LEU A 575 -7.92 -4.70 21.36
C LEU A 575 -7.39 -3.45 22.11
N LYS A 576 -8.28 -2.57 22.59
CA LYS A 576 -7.95 -1.38 23.41
C LYS A 576 -8.53 -1.46 24.82
N TRP A 577 -8.93 -2.66 25.24
CA TRP A 577 -9.57 -2.95 26.52
C TRP A 577 -8.60 -2.74 27.69
N LYS A 578 -9.04 -1.99 28.71
CA LYS A 578 -8.26 -1.72 29.92
C LYS A 578 -8.81 -2.54 31.10
N PRO A 579 -7.94 -3.07 31.99
CA PRO A 579 -6.49 -2.90 32.06
C PRO A 579 -5.67 -3.91 31.22
N THR A 580 -6.32 -4.77 30.45
CA THR A 580 -5.72 -5.94 29.78
C THR A 580 -4.63 -5.60 28.77
N PHE A 581 -4.80 -4.53 28.00
CA PHE A 581 -3.86 -4.09 26.97
C PHE A 581 -3.12 -2.81 27.37
N HIS A 582 -1.79 -2.84 27.22
CA HIS A 582 -0.90 -1.70 27.42
C HIS A 582 -0.14 -1.40 26.13
N TYR A 583 -0.18 -0.15 25.67
CA TYR A 583 0.53 0.32 24.48
C TYR A 583 1.40 1.52 24.85
N GLU A 584 2.67 1.47 24.48
CA GLU A 584 3.65 2.51 24.78
C GLU A 584 4.67 2.63 23.65
N GLY A 585 4.90 3.85 23.15
CA GLY A 585 6.02 4.14 22.26
C GLY A 585 6.05 3.48 20.88
N ASN A 586 4.93 2.91 20.42
CA ASN A 586 4.85 2.24 19.12
C ASN A 586 4.74 3.25 17.96
N VAL A 587 5.59 3.14 16.94
CA VAL A 587 5.69 4.15 15.86
C VAL A 587 5.90 3.54 14.47
N LEU A 588 5.37 4.17 13.43
CA LEU A 588 5.77 3.84 12.06
C LEU A 588 7.17 4.37 11.80
N CYS A 589 8.07 3.52 11.31
CA CYS A 589 9.46 3.88 11.05
C CYS A 589 9.98 3.08 9.85
N PRO A 590 10.58 3.72 8.83
CA PRO A 590 10.95 3.06 7.58
C PRO A 590 12.16 2.11 7.73
N ASP A 591 12.95 2.27 8.78
CA ASP A 591 14.15 1.47 9.04
C ASP A 591 14.33 1.31 10.57
N PRO A 592 14.61 0.10 11.08
CA PRO A 592 14.83 -0.12 12.51
C PRO A 592 16.04 0.66 13.06
N GLY A 593 17.06 0.92 12.25
CA GLY A 593 18.30 1.62 12.63
C GLY A 593 18.12 3.10 12.98
N ILE A 594 16.99 3.71 12.59
CA ILE A 594 16.66 5.11 12.90
C ILE A 594 15.47 5.24 13.86
N PHE A 595 15.12 4.17 14.58
CA PHE A 595 13.97 4.13 15.49
C PHE A 595 13.91 5.32 16.46
N GLN A 596 15.05 5.70 17.06
CA GLN A 596 15.09 6.83 18.00
C GLN A 596 14.65 8.16 17.36
N GLN A 597 15.01 8.39 16.10
CA GLN A 597 14.62 9.60 15.35
C GLN A 597 13.12 9.59 15.03
N CYS A 598 12.60 8.43 14.62
CA CYS A 598 11.16 8.22 14.39
C CYS A 598 10.35 8.45 15.68
N HIS A 599 10.82 7.91 16.80
CA HIS A 599 10.16 8.00 18.10
C HIS A 599 10.13 9.45 18.63
N GLN A 600 11.25 10.17 18.52
CA GLN A 600 11.31 11.60 18.89
C GLN A 600 10.40 12.45 18.00
N SER A 601 10.34 12.18 16.70
CA SER A 601 9.47 12.90 15.76
C SER A 601 7.98 12.64 15.98
N ALA A 602 7.62 11.49 16.55
CA ALA A 602 6.24 11.12 16.87
C ALA A 602 5.67 11.83 18.13
N ASN A 603 6.49 12.62 18.85
CA ASN A 603 6.09 13.56 19.91
C ASN A 603 5.11 12.97 20.96
N GLY A 604 5.33 11.72 21.39
CA GLY A 604 4.50 11.09 22.43
C GLY A 604 3.03 10.91 22.07
N THR A 605 2.64 11.13 20.81
CA THR A 605 1.35 10.63 20.35
C THR A 605 1.44 9.11 20.36
N ASN A 606 0.61 8.45 21.17
CA ASN A 606 0.29 7.04 21.02
C ASN A 606 -0.46 6.87 19.68
N GLY A 607 0.20 7.20 18.57
CA GLY A 607 -0.34 7.20 17.23
C GLY A 607 -0.70 5.78 16.88
N ASN A 608 -2.00 5.54 16.68
CA ASN A 608 -2.62 4.35 16.10
C ASN A 608 -1.73 3.10 16.09
N ALA A 609 -1.46 2.54 17.29
CA ALA A 609 -0.65 1.33 17.45
C ALA A 609 -1.20 0.14 16.64
N ILE A 610 -2.50 0.21 16.32
CA ILE A 610 -3.29 -0.77 15.58
C ILE A 610 -3.68 -0.15 14.24
N SER A 611 -3.53 -0.90 13.16
CA SER A 611 -4.00 -0.56 11.82
C SER A 611 -4.75 -1.75 11.23
N THR A 612 -5.73 -1.48 10.36
CA THR A 612 -6.30 -2.54 9.51
C THR A 612 -5.82 -2.43 8.08
N PHE A 613 -6.20 -3.39 7.23
CA PHE A 613 -6.12 -3.19 5.78
C PHE A 613 -7.06 -2.05 5.35
N ALA A 614 -6.86 -1.53 4.14
CA ALA A 614 -7.72 -0.49 3.60
C ALA A 614 -9.18 -0.98 3.64
N SER A 615 -10.04 -0.20 4.26
CA SER A 615 -11.50 -0.41 4.32
C SER A 615 -12.21 0.42 3.27
N THR A 616 -11.67 1.60 2.95
CA THR A 616 -12.22 2.51 1.95
C THR A 616 -11.12 3.20 1.14
N LEU A 617 -11.41 3.41 -0.14
CA LEU A 617 -10.61 4.23 -1.04
C LEU A 617 -11.40 5.52 -1.32
N GLN A 618 -10.79 6.66 -1.04
CA GLN A 618 -11.40 7.98 -1.19
C GLN A 618 -10.61 8.83 -2.18
N GLU A 619 -11.32 9.59 -3.00
CA GLU A 619 -10.71 10.60 -3.87
C GLU A 619 -10.85 11.95 -3.19
N ARG A 620 -9.73 12.66 -2.99
CA ARG A 620 -9.72 13.90 -2.19
C ARG A 620 -10.61 15.00 -2.79
N ASN A 621 -10.78 15.02 -4.11
CA ASN A 621 -11.48 16.07 -4.85
C ASN A 621 -12.95 15.75 -5.17
N GLY A 622 -13.50 14.64 -4.66
CA GLY A 622 -14.87 14.19 -4.95
C GLY A 622 -14.99 13.49 -6.31
N MET A 623 -16.05 12.68 -6.47
CA MET A 623 -16.22 11.74 -7.59
C MET A 623 -16.37 12.49 -8.93
N GLN A 624 -15.37 12.35 -9.83
CA GLN A 624 -15.37 12.97 -11.16
C GLN A 624 -15.58 11.95 -12.30
N THR A 625 -16.28 12.36 -13.35
CA THR A 625 -16.27 11.66 -14.64
C THR A 625 -15.00 12.02 -15.40
N ILE A 626 -14.13 11.04 -15.65
CA ILE A 626 -12.90 11.23 -16.40
C ILE A 626 -13.22 11.26 -17.89
N LYS A 627 -12.84 12.36 -18.56
CA LYS A 627 -12.94 12.51 -20.02
C LYS A 627 -11.52 12.55 -20.57
N THR A 628 -11.05 11.44 -21.12
CA THR A 628 -9.70 11.35 -21.69
C THR A 628 -9.74 10.67 -23.04
N CYS A 629 -8.74 10.95 -23.87
CA CYS A 629 -8.56 10.32 -25.16
C CYS A 629 -7.82 8.97 -25.01
N PRO A 630 -7.93 8.09 -26.00
CA PRO A 630 -7.18 6.84 -26.09
C PRO A 630 -5.67 7.11 -26.12
N GLY A 631 -4.97 6.54 -25.16
CA GLY A 631 -3.53 6.74 -24.96
C GLY A 631 -3.13 7.95 -24.10
N GLU A 632 -4.08 8.81 -23.70
CA GLU A 632 -3.84 9.98 -22.84
C GLU A 632 -3.93 9.63 -21.35
N GLU A 633 -2.98 10.13 -20.53
CA GLU A 633 -2.92 9.86 -19.08
C GLU A 633 -3.86 10.80 -18.30
N ALA A 634 -4.77 10.22 -17.50
CA ALA A 634 -5.56 10.92 -16.49
C ALA A 634 -4.94 10.76 -15.10
N VAL A 635 -4.99 11.79 -14.24
CA VAL A 635 -4.40 11.75 -12.88
C VAL A 635 -5.49 11.92 -11.82
N LEU A 636 -5.52 11.01 -10.84
CA LEU A 636 -6.46 10.97 -9.73
C LEU A 636 -5.72 11.09 -8.40
N ASP A 637 -6.30 11.75 -7.39
CA ASP A 637 -5.72 11.88 -6.04
C ASP A 637 -6.45 10.96 -5.06
N ILE A 638 -5.89 9.77 -4.86
CA ILE A 638 -6.52 8.69 -4.08
C ILE A 638 -5.81 8.55 -2.73
N ILE A 639 -6.62 8.40 -1.67
CA ILE A 639 -6.18 8.08 -0.31
C ILE A 639 -6.88 6.80 0.17
N ALA A 640 -6.13 5.92 0.82
CA ALA A 640 -6.65 4.71 1.44
C ALA A 640 -6.85 4.94 2.94
N LYS A 641 -8.02 4.53 3.45
CA LYS A 641 -8.38 4.62 4.86
C LYS A 641 -8.66 3.24 5.42
N ASP A 642 -8.19 2.97 6.64
CA ASP A 642 -8.47 1.73 7.38
C ASP A 642 -9.82 1.80 8.12
N GLU A 643 -10.21 0.76 8.86
CA GLU A 643 -11.48 0.74 9.61
C GLU A 643 -11.53 1.78 10.75
N LEU A 644 -10.38 2.20 11.25
CA LEU A 644 -10.24 3.23 12.28
C LEU A 644 -10.12 4.64 11.67
N ASN A 645 -10.33 4.78 10.36
CA ASN A 645 -10.23 6.03 9.58
C ASN A 645 -8.80 6.65 9.51
N ASN A 646 -7.79 5.84 9.80
CA ASN A 646 -6.38 6.20 9.65
C ASN A 646 -5.98 6.07 8.18
N SER A 647 -5.12 6.96 7.72
CA SER A 647 -4.56 6.79 6.38
C SER A 647 -3.51 5.69 6.38
N VAL A 648 -3.59 4.78 5.43
CA VAL A 648 -2.74 3.58 5.37
C VAL A 648 -2.09 3.41 4.01
N PHE A 649 -0.96 2.71 4.01
CA PHE A 649 -0.34 2.25 2.78
C PHE A 649 -1.15 1.13 2.14
N THR A 650 -1.35 1.18 0.82
CA THR A 650 -1.99 0.09 0.08
C THR A 650 -1.57 0.07 -1.39
N VAL A 651 -1.82 -1.03 -2.11
CA VAL A 651 -1.55 -1.10 -3.56
C VAL A 651 -2.86 -1.34 -4.28
N ILE A 652 -3.19 -0.45 -5.21
CA ILE A 652 -4.40 -0.55 -6.02
C ILE A 652 -4.07 -1.00 -7.45
N ALA A 653 -4.98 -1.75 -8.04
CA ALA A 653 -4.96 -2.13 -9.45
C ALA A 653 -6.23 -1.61 -10.14
N ASP A 654 -6.11 -1.06 -11.34
CA ASP A 654 -7.26 -0.75 -12.18
C ASP A 654 -7.81 -2.00 -12.84
N LYS A 655 -9.13 -2.12 -12.87
CA LYS A 655 -9.84 -3.17 -13.62
C LYS A 655 -11.01 -2.55 -14.36
N LEU A 656 -11.04 -2.84 -15.65
CA LEU A 656 -12.10 -2.47 -16.56
C LEU A 656 -13.16 -3.58 -16.63
N PRO A 657 -14.43 -3.22 -16.91
CA PRO A 657 -15.45 -4.19 -17.26
C PRO A 657 -15.05 -4.93 -18.54
N SER A 658 -15.42 -6.20 -18.65
CA SER A 658 -15.05 -7.13 -19.73
C SER A 658 -15.59 -6.69 -21.10
N LEU A 659 -15.00 -5.64 -21.67
CA LEU A 659 -15.34 -5.09 -22.98
C LEU A 659 -14.25 -5.52 -23.96
N SER A 660 -14.61 -6.32 -24.96
CA SER A 660 -13.69 -6.89 -25.95
C SER A 660 -12.91 -5.86 -26.78
N TRP A 661 -13.30 -4.59 -26.72
CA TRP A 661 -12.75 -3.49 -27.50
C TRP A 661 -11.96 -2.47 -26.67
N LEU A 662 -11.95 -2.58 -25.34
CA LEU A 662 -11.27 -1.64 -24.43
C LEU A 662 -10.24 -2.38 -23.57
N SER A 663 -9.03 -1.85 -23.49
CA SER A 663 -7.96 -2.39 -22.65
C SER A 663 -7.29 -1.30 -21.83
N SER A 664 -6.87 -1.64 -20.61
CA SER A 664 -5.88 -0.86 -19.85
C SER A 664 -4.62 -1.71 -19.68
N PRO A 665 -3.44 -1.09 -19.55
CA PRO A 665 -2.19 -1.82 -19.40
C PRO A 665 -2.04 -2.55 -18.04
N GLU A 666 -3.08 -2.61 -17.20
CA GLU A 666 -3.06 -3.09 -15.80
C GLU A 666 -1.91 -2.46 -14.99
N SER A 667 -2.19 -1.29 -14.40
CA SER A 667 -1.20 -0.52 -13.64
C SER A 667 -1.35 -0.73 -12.14
N PHE A 668 -0.26 -1.17 -11.49
CA PHE A 668 -0.17 -1.23 -10.03
C PHE A 668 0.33 0.09 -9.48
N THR A 669 -0.44 0.73 -8.60
CA THR A 669 -0.05 2.00 -7.97
C THR A 669 -0.04 1.90 -6.45
N ALA A 670 1.09 2.26 -5.84
CA ALA A 670 1.23 2.36 -4.40
C ALA A 670 0.63 3.66 -3.85
N ILE A 671 -0.30 3.53 -2.91
CA ILE A 671 -0.96 4.62 -2.20
C ILE A 671 -0.25 4.83 -0.87
N GLN A 672 0.29 6.03 -0.65
CA GLN A 672 0.95 6.41 0.60
C GLN A 672 -0.07 6.99 1.59
N PRO A 673 0.19 6.95 2.92
CA PRO A 673 -0.71 7.53 3.94
C PRO A 673 -1.05 9.01 3.71
N HIS A 674 -0.16 9.76 3.07
CA HIS A 674 -0.34 11.18 2.75
C HIS A 674 -1.22 11.44 1.50
N GLY A 675 -1.61 10.39 0.78
CA GLY A 675 -2.25 10.42 -0.54
C GLY A 675 -1.24 10.24 -1.68
N SER A 676 -1.69 9.66 -2.80
CA SER A 676 -0.89 9.44 -4.00
C SER A 676 -1.64 9.90 -5.26
N LYS A 677 -0.89 10.48 -6.22
CA LYS A 677 -1.38 10.77 -7.56
C LYS A 677 -1.31 9.52 -8.44
N VAL A 678 -2.45 8.94 -8.74
CA VAL A 678 -2.63 7.71 -9.53
C VAL A 678 -2.86 8.07 -10.98
N ARG A 679 -2.16 7.40 -11.91
CA ARG A 679 -2.32 7.64 -13.35
C ARG A 679 -3.16 6.54 -13.98
N PHE A 680 -4.10 6.92 -14.82
CA PHE A 680 -4.96 6.01 -15.57
C PHE A 680 -4.81 6.23 -17.07
N LYS A 681 -4.72 5.16 -17.85
CA LYS A 681 -4.58 5.18 -19.32
C LYS A 681 -5.37 4.01 -19.92
N TYR A 682 -5.99 4.24 -21.07
CA TYR A 682 -6.72 3.19 -21.81
C TYR A 682 -6.39 3.19 -23.31
N THR A 683 -6.60 2.05 -23.96
CA THR A 683 -6.45 1.81 -25.41
C THR A 683 -7.65 1.00 -25.94
N TYR A 684 -7.77 0.89 -27.26
CA TYR A 684 -8.80 0.08 -27.91
C TYR A 684 -8.24 -0.82 -29.03
N ASN A 685 -9.03 -1.82 -29.43
CA ASN A 685 -8.70 -2.68 -30.58
C ASN A 685 -8.90 -1.95 -31.91
N ALA A 686 -8.11 -2.32 -32.92
CA ALA A 686 -7.77 -1.47 -34.07
C ALA A 686 -8.93 -1.03 -35.01
N ASP A 687 -10.16 -1.54 -34.85
CA ASP A 687 -11.27 -1.28 -35.78
C ASP A 687 -12.57 -0.78 -35.10
N PHE A 688 -12.48 -0.33 -33.85
CA PHE A 688 -13.67 0.06 -33.07
C PHE A 688 -14.00 1.56 -33.16
N VAL A 689 -15.27 1.87 -33.48
CA VAL A 689 -15.81 3.24 -33.48
C VAL A 689 -16.28 3.62 -32.08
N ILE A 690 -15.71 4.66 -31.49
CA ILE A 690 -15.99 5.09 -30.11
C ILE A 690 -17.46 5.55 -29.99
N PRO A 691 -18.27 4.92 -29.12
CA PRO A 691 -19.63 5.39 -28.85
C PRO A 691 -19.58 6.67 -27.99
N ILE A 692 -19.85 7.81 -28.62
CA ILE A 692 -19.68 9.18 -28.07
C ILE A 692 -20.56 9.47 -26.83
N ASN A 693 -21.53 8.59 -26.55
CA ASN A 693 -22.50 8.70 -25.45
C ASN A 693 -22.43 7.57 -24.41
N GLN A 694 -21.48 6.64 -24.52
CA GLN A 694 -21.36 5.57 -23.53
C GLN A 694 -20.47 6.01 -22.37
N THR A 695 -20.89 5.68 -21.16
CA THR A 695 -20.08 5.80 -19.95
C THR A 695 -19.66 4.41 -19.50
N ILE A 696 -18.43 4.30 -19.03
CA ILE A 696 -17.82 3.03 -18.63
C ILE A 696 -17.38 3.19 -17.20
N ASP A 697 -17.88 2.34 -16.32
CA ASP A 697 -17.42 2.32 -14.93
C ASP A 697 -16.09 1.58 -14.87
N VAL A 698 -15.07 2.24 -14.32
CA VAL A 698 -13.76 1.68 -14.06
C VAL A 698 -13.59 1.57 -12.56
N TYR A 699 -12.92 0.51 -12.12
CA TYR A 699 -12.79 0.22 -10.71
C TYR A 699 -11.31 0.12 -10.35
N TYR A 700 -10.89 0.86 -9.34
CA TYR A 700 -9.67 0.55 -8.62
C TYR A 700 -10.00 -0.43 -7.51
N TYR A 701 -9.32 -1.57 -7.49
CA TYR A 701 -9.42 -2.54 -6.40
C TYR A 701 -8.13 -2.51 -5.60
N ASP A 702 -8.26 -2.55 -4.28
CA ASP A 702 -7.11 -2.76 -3.42
C ASP A 702 -6.68 -4.24 -3.43
N LEU A 703 -5.40 -4.48 -3.70
CA LEU A 703 -4.82 -5.82 -3.79
C LEU A 703 -4.61 -6.50 -2.43
N PHE A 704 -4.47 -5.72 -1.35
CA PHE A 704 -4.25 -6.29 -0.03
C PHE A 704 -5.56 -6.65 0.67
N SER A 705 -6.62 -5.85 0.47
CA SER A 705 -7.97 -6.24 0.83
C SER A 705 -8.41 -7.47 0.02
N VAL A 706 -9.29 -8.30 0.56
CA VAL A 706 -9.78 -9.54 -0.08
C VAL A 706 -10.73 -9.25 -1.27
N GLY A 707 -10.35 -8.34 -2.17
CA GLY A 707 -11.11 -7.89 -3.34
C GLY A 707 -12.37 -7.08 -3.04
N ARG A 708 -12.60 -6.69 -1.78
CA ARG A 708 -13.84 -6.03 -1.34
C ARG A 708 -13.79 -4.51 -1.46
N VAL A 709 -12.60 -3.92 -1.33
CA VAL A 709 -12.47 -2.47 -1.34
C VAL A 709 -12.19 -2.02 -2.77
N SER A 710 -13.18 -1.32 -3.32
CA SER A 710 -13.06 -0.73 -4.65
C SER A 710 -13.53 0.70 -4.68
N LYS A 711 -12.86 1.51 -5.49
CA LYS A 711 -13.33 2.84 -5.86
C LYS A 711 -13.76 2.81 -7.32
N ARG A 712 -15.04 3.08 -7.53
CA ARG A 712 -15.60 3.28 -8.86
C ARG A 712 -15.38 4.72 -9.33
N PHE A 713 -14.95 4.88 -10.57
CA PHE A 713 -14.94 6.14 -11.30
C PHE A 713 -15.53 5.92 -12.69
N THR A 714 -16.14 6.96 -13.25
CA THR A 714 -16.81 6.86 -14.56
C THR A 714 -15.91 7.44 -15.64
N LEU A 715 -15.55 6.62 -16.62
CA LEU A 715 -14.82 7.01 -17.82
C LEU A 715 -15.82 7.35 -18.93
N ARG A 716 -15.64 8.50 -19.57
CA ARG A 716 -16.33 8.88 -20.81
C ARG A 716 -15.32 9.02 -21.94
N PRO A 717 -15.14 7.98 -22.77
CA PRO A 717 -14.18 8.01 -23.89
C PRO A 717 -14.40 9.21 -24.81
N GLN A 718 -13.31 9.83 -25.27
CA GLN A 718 -13.34 10.92 -26.24
C GLN A 718 -12.69 10.48 -27.57
N PRO A 719 -13.14 11.00 -28.73
CA PRO A 719 -12.42 10.83 -29.99
C PRO A 719 -11.06 11.53 -29.94
N CYS A 720 -10.14 11.13 -30.84
CA CYS A 720 -8.84 11.78 -30.94
C CYS A 720 -8.97 13.29 -31.18
N ARG A 721 -8.04 14.05 -30.59
CA ARG A 721 -8.02 15.51 -30.67
C ARG A 721 -7.74 15.96 -32.12
N PRO A 722 -8.24 17.13 -32.55
CA PRO A 722 -7.97 17.66 -33.90
C PRO A 722 -6.47 17.70 -34.23
N GLY A 723 -6.09 17.17 -35.39
CA GLY A 723 -4.68 17.02 -35.81
C GLY A 723 -4.03 15.70 -35.38
N PHE A 724 -4.75 14.87 -34.64
CA PHE A 724 -4.39 13.50 -34.32
C PHE A 724 -5.39 12.54 -34.98
N VAL A 725 -4.89 11.45 -35.55
CA VAL A 725 -5.66 10.36 -36.14
C VAL A 725 -5.47 9.10 -35.33
N GLN A 726 -6.49 8.25 -35.32
CA GLN A 726 -6.43 6.96 -34.65
C GLN A 726 -5.55 6.00 -35.46
N LYS A 727 -4.53 5.42 -34.83
CA LYS A 727 -3.70 4.35 -35.41
C LYS A 727 -3.25 3.38 -34.34
N ASN A 728 -3.37 2.08 -34.60
CA ASN A 728 -2.95 0.99 -33.70
C ASN A 728 -3.47 1.15 -32.26
N GLY A 729 -4.72 1.55 -32.08
CA GLY A 729 -5.31 1.61 -30.74
C GLY A 729 -5.04 2.89 -29.92
N SER A 730 -4.39 3.90 -30.50
CA SER A 730 -4.05 5.17 -29.85
C SER A 730 -4.19 6.38 -30.79
N CYS A 731 -4.24 7.59 -30.23
CA CYS A 731 -4.23 8.83 -31.01
C CYS A 731 -2.80 9.23 -31.39
N VAL A 732 -2.47 9.21 -32.68
CA VAL A 732 -1.15 9.58 -33.23
C VAL A 732 -1.25 10.84 -34.10
N CYS A 733 -0.15 11.56 -34.26
CA CYS A 733 -0.09 12.77 -35.09
C CYS A 733 -0.48 12.48 -36.55
N ASP A 734 -1.39 13.29 -37.12
CA ASP A 734 -1.84 13.14 -38.50
C ASP A 734 -0.84 13.74 -39.49
N ARG A 735 0.24 13.01 -39.78
CA ARG A 735 1.25 13.44 -40.75
C ARG A 735 0.81 13.36 -42.22
N SER A 736 -0.43 12.93 -42.50
CA SER A 736 -0.94 12.81 -43.87
C SER A 736 -1.29 14.16 -44.50
N LYS A 737 -1.50 15.21 -43.69
CA LYS A 737 -1.85 16.56 -44.17
C LYS A 737 -0.63 17.43 -44.42
N THR A 738 -0.58 18.04 -45.61
CA THR A 738 0.52 18.91 -46.04
C THR A 738 0.59 20.18 -45.19
N GLY A 739 1.71 20.36 -44.48
CA GLY A 739 1.96 21.50 -43.60
C GLY A 739 2.11 21.17 -42.12
N ILE A 740 1.81 19.93 -41.68
CA ILE A 740 2.11 19.47 -40.31
C ILE A 740 3.57 18.96 -40.25
N LEU A 741 4.33 19.45 -39.27
CA LEU A 741 5.74 19.07 -39.04
C LEU A 741 5.88 17.96 -37.99
N GLY A 742 4.99 17.95 -36.99
CA GLY A 742 5.02 17.01 -35.88
C GLY A 742 3.92 17.30 -34.87
N CYS A 743 3.83 16.50 -33.82
CA CYS A 743 2.94 16.77 -32.68
C CYS A 743 3.68 16.42 -31.38
N THR A 744 3.26 17.00 -30.27
CA THR A 744 3.85 16.71 -28.95
C THR A 744 3.40 15.35 -28.42
N THR A 745 4.24 14.74 -27.58
CA THR A 745 4.02 13.39 -27.01
C THR A 745 2.89 13.33 -25.98
N ASP A 746 2.50 14.47 -25.40
CA ASP A 746 1.34 14.61 -24.52
C ASP A 746 0.00 14.64 -25.29
N GLY A 747 0.03 14.67 -26.63
CA GLY A 747 -1.15 14.74 -27.47
C GLY A 747 -1.83 16.11 -27.49
N HIS A 748 -1.17 17.16 -26.95
CA HIS A 748 -1.80 18.45 -26.71
C HIS A 748 -1.50 19.50 -27.79
N TYR A 749 -0.39 19.40 -28.51
CA TYR A 749 0.01 20.39 -29.53
C TYR A 749 0.35 19.76 -30.88
N VAL A 750 -0.06 20.45 -31.95
CA VAL A 750 0.28 20.13 -33.34
C VAL A 750 1.25 21.19 -33.85
N GLN A 751 2.43 20.78 -34.28
CA GLN A 751 3.43 21.65 -34.90
C GLN A 751 3.19 21.73 -36.42
N TYR A 752 3.13 22.94 -36.96
CA TYR A 752 2.85 23.20 -38.38
C TYR A 752 3.83 24.21 -39.00
N LYS A 753 3.95 24.20 -40.33
CA LYS A 753 4.87 25.05 -41.09
C LYS A 753 4.40 26.50 -41.12
N GLU A 754 5.34 27.45 -41.01
CA GLU A 754 5.06 28.87 -41.16
C GLU A 754 4.45 29.19 -42.54
N GLY A 755 3.53 30.17 -42.59
CA GLY A 755 2.78 30.49 -43.80
C GLY A 755 1.54 29.63 -44.03
N TYR A 756 1.12 28.79 -43.07
CA TYR A 756 -0.12 28.03 -43.11
C TYR A 756 -1.14 28.50 -42.05
N TRP A 757 -2.41 28.49 -42.43
CA TRP A 757 -3.57 28.59 -41.56
C TRP A 757 -3.86 27.21 -40.96
N VAL A 758 -4.11 27.17 -39.66
CA VAL A 758 -4.54 25.95 -38.94
C VAL A 758 -5.75 26.31 -38.10
N GLY A 759 -6.80 25.48 -38.18
CA GLY A 759 -8.02 25.65 -37.40
C GLY A 759 -8.96 24.46 -37.53
N VAL A 760 -10.10 24.52 -36.85
CA VAL A 760 -11.15 23.50 -36.96
C VAL A 760 -12.32 24.11 -37.73
N VAL A 761 -12.64 23.56 -38.90
CA VAL A 761 -13.76 24.00 -39.75
C VAL A 761 -14.72 22.81 -39.88
N ASP A 762 -16.01 23.00 -39.62
CA ASP A 762 -17.04 21.94 -39.66
C ASP A 762 -16.63 20.66 -38.90
N HIS A 763 -16.07 20.84 -37.70
CA HIS A 763 -15.56 19.77 -36.83
C HIS A 763 -14.36 18.97 -37.38
N ALA A 764 -13.82 19.32 -38.54
CA ALA A 764 -12.61 18.74 -39.11
C ALA A 764 -11.40 19.64 -38.88
N PHE A 765 -10.24 19.05 -38.56
CA PHE A 765 -8.97 19.77 -38.52
C PHE A 765 -8.56 20.17 -39.95
N THR A 766 -8.38 21.45 -40.20
CA THR A 766 -8.07 21.99 -41.53
C THR A 766 -6.77 22.78 -41.48
N ILE A 767 -5.90 22.51 -42.45
CA ILE A 767 -4.64 23.23 -42.67
C ILE A 767 -4.61 23.73 -44.12
N PHE A 768 -4.28 25.02 -44.32
CA PHE A 768 -4.34 25.66 -45.64
C PHE A 768 -3.23 26.71 -45.80
N PRO A 769 -2.59 26.88 -46.97
CA PRO A 769 -1.57 27.91 -47.16
C PRO A 769 -2.15 29.33 -47.08
N CYS A 770 -1.48 30.23 -46.36
CA CYS A 770 -1.84 31.64 -46.24
C CYS A 770 -1.30 32.48 -47.41
N PRO A 771 -1.98 33.60 -47.76
CA PRO A 771 -1.40 34.65 -48.59
C PRO A 771 -0.11 35.21 -47.98
N PHE A 772 0.81 35.66 -48.84
CA PHE A 772 2.12 36.17 -48.43
C PHE A 772 2.01 37.34 -47.43
N GLY A 773 2.72 37.24 -46.30
CA GLY A 773 2.75 38.27 -45.25
C GLY A 773 1.60 38.25 -44.23
N TYR A 774 0.62 37.35 -44.36
CA TYR A 774 -0.57 37.33 -43.49
C TYR A 774 -0.49 36.36 -42.29
N CYS A 775 0.45 35.41 -42.29
CA CYS A 775 0.59 34.41 -41.23
C CYS A 775 2.05 34.27 -40.81
N SER A 776 2.40 34.88 -39.69
CA SER A 776 3.74 34.80 -39.06
C SER A 776 3.63 34.08 -37.71
N CYS A 777 4.59 33.23 -37.38
CA CYS A 777 4.61 32.61 -36.05
C CYS A 777 4.90 33.68 -34.98
N PRO A 778 4.22 33.68 -33.81
CA PRO A 778 4.73 34.42 -32.66
C PRO A 778 6.12 33.88 -32.30
N LYS A 779 7.04 34.76 -31.83
CA LYS A 779 8.40 34.35 -31.43
C LYS A 779 8.32 33.14 -30.48
N PRO A 780 9.21 32.13 -30.64
CA PRO A 780 9.03 30.83 -30.00
C PRO A 780 9.05 30.93 -28.47
N PRO A 781 8.29 30.06 -27.75
CA PRO A 781 8.51 29.87 -26.33
C PRO A 781 9.92 29.30 -26.09
N GLN A 782 10.56 29.70 -25.00
CA GLN A 782 11.90 29.26 -24.59
C GLN A 782 11.96 27.78 -24.15
N HIS A 783 11.65 26.86 -25.06
CA HIS A 783 11.91 25.43 -24.88
C HIS A 783 12.68 24.86 -26.08
N GLY A 784 13.96 25.20 -26.15
CA GLY A 784 15.06 24.25 -26.39
C GLY A 784 15.06 23.32 -27.62
N THR A 785 14.18 23.45 -28.61
CA THR A 785 14.29 22.67 -29.86
C THR A 785 14.28 23.59 -31.07
N ALA A 786 15.43 23.66 -31.74
CA ALA A 786 15.61 24.33 -33.01
C ALA A 786 14.89 23.54 -34.13
N THR A 787 13.58 23.74 -34.28
CA THR A 787 12.85 23.31 -35.49
C THR A 787 11.91 24.43 -35.93
N SER A 788 12.00 24.81 -37.20
CA SER A 788 11.24 25.90 -37.82
C SER A 788 9.76 25.52 -37.96
N GLY A 789 8.87 26.03 -37.10
CA GLY A 789 7.42 25.79 -37.17
C GLY A 789 6.62 26.50 -36.07
N CYS A 790 5.32 26.70 -36.30
CA CYS A 790 4.35 27.22 -35.32
C CYS A 790 3.68 26.07 -34.54
N PHE A 791 3.09 26.33 -33.37
CA PHE A 791 2.34 25.35 -32.56
C PHE A 791 0.86 25.70 -32.46
N PHE A 792 -0.01 24.69 -32.51
CA PHE A 792 -1.46 24.79 -32.33
C PHE A 792 -1.89 23.93 -31.13
N ASN A 793 -2.54 24.52 -30.13
CA ASN A 793 -3.07 23.79 -28.97
C ASN A 793 -4.39 23.05 -29.31
N ALA A 794 -4.30 21.73 -29.42
CA ALA A 794 -5.42 20.85 -29.72
C ALA A 794 -6.35 20.58 -28.51
N VAL A 795 -5.94 20.94 -27.28
CA VAL A 795 -6.70 20.71 -26.05
C VAL A 795 -7.71 21.80 -25.80
N ASN A 796 -7.25 23.05 -25.84
CA ASN A 796 -8.09 24.16 -25.43
C ASN A 796 -9.18 24.44 -26.46
N ARG A 797 -9.07 23.99 -27.73
CA ARG A 797 -9.95 24.40 -28.85
C ARG A 797 -10.31 25.90 -28.78
N THR A 798 -9.46 26.70 -28.13
CA THR A 798 -9.81 28.06 -27.82
C THR A 798 -9.43 28.81 -29.05
N ASP A 799 -10.45 29.33 -29.70
CA ASP A 799 -10.37 30.32 -30.76
C ASP A 799 -9.41 31.48 -30.38
N HIS A 800 -9.02 31.65 -29.11
CA HIS A 800 -7.99 32.60 -28.66
C HIS A 800 -6.58 32.42 -29.24
N GLU A 801 -6.09 31.21 -29.49
CA GLU A 801 -4.77 31.07 -30.14
C GLU A 801 -4.87 31.33 -31.65
N ALA A 802 -6.03 31.05 -32.25
CA ALA A 802 -6.33 31.37 -33.65
C ALA A 802 -6.61 32.87 -33.91
N CYS A 803 -6.92 33.64 -32.85
CA CYS A 803 -7.26 35.06 -32.89
C CYS A 803 -6.18 36.00 -32.31
N ALA A 804 -5.02 35.49 -31.91
CA ALA A 804 -3.88 36.34 -31.59
C ALA A 804 -3.27 36.92 -32.89
N ASN A 805 -2.75 38.16 -32.82
CA ASN A 805 -2.07 38.88 -33.90
C ASN A 805 -2.94 39.25 -35.13
N ARG A 806 -3.93 40.15 -34.92
CA ARG A 806 -4.68 40.86 -35.98
C ARG A 806 -5.58 40.00 -36.90
N ARG A 807 -6.16 38.92 -36.38
CA ARG A 807 -7.16 38.11 -37.10
C ARG A 807 -8.56 38.45 -36.57
N PHE A 808 -9.46 38.98 -37.43
CA PHE A 808 -10.85 39.33 -37.09
C PHE A 808 -11.85 38.41 -37.82
N GLY A 809 -12.91 37.97 -37.14
CA GLY A 809 -13.98 37.13 -37.69
C GLY A 809 -15.18 36.94 -36.75
N THR A 810 -16.31 36.49 -37.31
CA THR A 810 -17.70 36.55 -36.79
C THR A 810 -18.00 35.77 -35.48
N LEU A 811 -17.00 35.22 -34.81
CA LEU A 811 -17.15 34.42 -33.58
C LEU A 811 -16.51 35.06 -32.33
N CYS A 812 -15.96 36.27 -32.45
CA CYS A 812 -15.15 36.85 -31.38
C CYS A 812 -15.83 37.84 -30.43
N ASP A 813 -17.15 38.04 -30.44
CA ASP A 813 -17.70 39.16 -29.68
C ASP A 813 -19.19 39.00 -29.21
N ASN A 814 -19.61 39.76 -28.17
CA ASN A 814 -21.00 40.20 -27.86
C ASN A 814 -21.13 41.02 -26.55
N GLU A 815 -21.55 42.29 -26.65
CA GLU A 815 -21.84 43.28 -25.58
C GLU A 815 -23.25 43.18 -24.92
N LEU A 816 -23.40 43.71 -23.69
CA LEU A 816 -24.64 43.66 -22.86
C LEU A 816 -25.44 44.99 -22.80
N ARG A 817 -25.09 46.01 -23.60
CA ARG A 817 -25.56 47.40 -23.46
C ARG A 817 -27.02 47.62 -23.91
N GLY A 818 -27.44 47.02 -25.01
CA GLY A 818 -28.80 47.16 -25.57
C GLY A 818 -29.94 46.63 -24.69
N PRO A 819 -29.85 45.39 -24.16
CA PRO A 819 -30.86 44.87 -23.25
C PRO A 819 -31.07 45.77 -22.02
N LEU A 820 -30.00 46.37 -21.50
CA LEU A 820 -30.08 47.24 -20.32
C LEU A 820 -30.83 48.55 -20.61
N PHE A 821 -30.66 49.15 -21.79
CA PHE A 821 -31.44 50.34 -22.16
C PHE A 821 -32.93 50.04 -22.23
N PHE A 822 -33.29 48.94 -22.89
CA PHE A 822 -34.68 48.54 -23.14
C PHE A 822 -35.51 48.44 -21.86
N PHE A 823 -35.07 47.64 -20.87
CA PHE A 823 -35.88 47.37 -19.68
C PHE A 823 -36.03 48.56 -18.73
N GLN A 824 -35.08 49.51 -18.71
CA GLN A 824 -35.15 50.67 -17.82
C GLN A 824 -36.20 51.70 -18.28
N VAL A 825 -36.46 51.81 -19.59
CA VAL A 825 -37.41 52.80 -20.14
C VAL A 825 -38.78 52.21 -20.47
N LEU A 826 -38.88 50.87 -20.55
CA LEU A 826 -40.08 50.14 -20.92
C LEU A 826 -41.36 50.54 -20.15
N PRO A 827 -41.34 50.78 -18.82
CA PRO A 827 -42.56 51.13 -18.07
C PRO A 827 -43.24 52.42 -18.55
N LEU A 828 -42.51 53.34 -19.17
CA LEU A 828 -43.05 54.63 -19.62
C LEU A 828 -44.04 54.49 -20.78
N PHE A 829 -44.00 53.36 -21.49
CA PHE A 829 -44.85 53.07 -22.63
C PHE A 829 -46.19 52.40 -22.25
N PHE A 830 -46.40 52.03 -20.98
CA PHE A 830 -47.62 51.32 -20.54
C PHE A 830 -48.52 52.18 -19.64
N PRO A 831 -49.86 52.15 -19.83
CA PRO A 831 -50.79 52.97 -19.05
C PRO A 831 -50.85 52.54 -17.58
N PRO A 832 -50.89 53.49 -16.62
CA PRO A 832 -51.09 53.16 -15.21
C PRO A 832 -52.55 52.71 -14.99
N VAL A 833 -52.75 51.47 -14.58
CA VAL A 833 -54.09 50.90 -14.35
C VAL A 833 -54.62 51.32 -12.98
N GLN A 834 -55.78 51.98 -12.95
CA GLN A 834 -56.54 52.25 -11.73
C GLN A 834 -57.54 51.10 -11.49
N THR A 835 -57.15 50.10 -10.68
CA THR A 835 -57.96 49.26 -9.76
C THR A 835 -57.51 47.78 -9.63
N GLN A 836 -57.35 47.38 -8.37
CA GLN A 836 -57.34 46.07 -7.68
C GLN A 836 -56.93 44.73 -8.37
N VAL A 837 -55.87 44.14 -7.80
CA VAL A 837 -55.65 42.71 -7.42
C VAL A 837 -55.44 41.64 -8.51
N THR A 838 -55.47 41.95 -9.81
CA THR A 838 -55.06 40.98 -10.85
C THR A 838 -53.67 41.28 -11.45
N PHE A 839 -52.94 40.23 -11.84
CA PHE A 839 -51.58 40.30 -12.38
C PHE A 839 -51.62 40.89 -13.82
N ASN A 840 -51.58 42.23 -13.94
CA ASN A 840 -51.57 42.94 -15.21
C ASN A 840 -50.11 43.17 -15.72
N VAL A 841 -49.94 43.20 -17.04
CA VAL A 841 -48.68 43.49 -17.77
C VAL A 841 -47.93 44.69 -17.20
N TYR A 842 -48.64 45.77 -16.86
CA TYR A 842 -48.03 46.96 -16.27
C TYR A 842 -47.24 46.61 -14.98
N ASN A 843 -47.81 45.82 -14.08
CA ASN A 843 -47.16 45.41 -12.83
C ASN A 843 -45.94 44.53 -13.09
N PHE A 844 -45.99 43.66 -14.11
CA PHE A 844 -44.86 42.83 -14.52
C PHE A 844 -43.72 43.66 -15.12
N VAL A 845 -44.04 44.62 -15.99
CA VAL A 845 -43.06 45.53 -16.59
C VAL A 845 -42.38 46.41 -15.53
N VAL A 846 -43.15 46.94 -14.56
CA VAL A 846 -42.61 47.72 -13.43
C VAL A 846 -41.70 46.86 -12.55
N PHE A 847 -42.06 45.61 -12.29
CA PHE A 847 -41.20 44.66 -11.57
C PHE A 847 -39.87 44.42 -12.30
N LEU A 848 -39.91 44.19 -13.62
CA LEU A 848 -38.69 43.99 -14.42
C LEU A 848 -37.80 45.23 -14.42
N ALA A 849 -38.36 46.42 -14.66
CA ALA A 849 -37.60 47.66 -14.60
C ALA A 849 -36.95 47.87 -13.22
N SER A 850 -37.65 47.52 -12.15
CA SER A 850 -37.13 47.60 -10.78
C SER A 850 -35.89 46.72 -10.53
N ILE A 851 -35.78 45.58 -11.22
CA ILE A 851 -34.58 44.72 -11.16
C ILE A 851 -33.40 45.39 -11.89
N PHE A 852 -33.65 45.96 -13.08
CA PHE A 852 -32.61 46.56 -13.93
C PHE A 852 -32.20 47.99 -13.51
N ASP A 853 -33.03 48.70 -12.73
CA ASP A 853 -32.72 49.99 -12.11
C ASP A 853 -32.15 49.86 -10.69
N PHE A 854 -31.99 48.63 -10.17
CA PHE A 854 -31.55 48.36 -8.80
C PHE A 854 -32.44 49.00 -7.71
N THR A 855 -33.71 49.23 -8.05
CA THR A 855 -34.75 49.78 -7.17
C THR A 855 -35.66 48.65 -6.71
N ILE A 856 -35.13 47.69 -5.94
CA ILE A 856 -35.95 46.54 -5.49
C ILE A 856 -37.13 47.08 -4.66
N PRO A 857 -38.40 46.68 -4.94
CA PRO A 857 -39.58 47.10 -4.17
C PRO A 857 -39.50 46.73 -2.68
N PHE A 858 -38.55 45.88 -2.31
CA PHE A 858 -38.28 45.40 -0.96
C PHE A 858 -38.05 46.54 0.03
N PHE A 859 -37.33 47.60 -0.33
CA PHE A 859 -37.07 48.71 0.61
C PHE A 859 -38.31 49.58 0.83
N GLY A 860 -39.07 49.91 -0.21
CA GLY A 860 -40.32 50.65 -0.08
C GLY A 860 -41.37 49.91 0.76
N TYR A 861 -41.49 48.60 0.58
CA TYR A 861 -42.41 47.75 1.36
C TYR A 861 -41.96 47.55 2.81
N PHE A 862 -40.65 47.43 3.08
CA PHE A 862 -40.11 47.31 4.43
C PHE A 862 -40.28 48.62 5.21
N PHE A 863 -40.04 49.77 4.58
CA PHE A 863 -40.24 51.06 5.23
C PHE A 863 -41.72 51.46 5.36
N SER A 864 -42.60 51.03 4.45
CA SER A 864 -44.05 51.27 4.60
C SER A 864 -44.70 50.40 5.68
N LYS A 865 -44.08 49.27 6.07
CA LYS A 865 -44.55 48.40 7.17
C LYS A 865 -43.77 48.57 8.48
N CYS A 866 -42.58 49.15 8.47
CA CYS A 866 -41.89 49.55 9.69
C CYS A 866 -42.55 50.80 10.27
N TYR A 867 -43.26 50.60 11.38
CA TYR A 867 -43.99 51.58 12.22
C TYR A 867 -43.13 52.73 12.82
N ILE A 868 -42.02 53.12 12.20
CA ILE A 868 -41.00 54.02 12.77
C ILE A 868 -41.20 55.50 12.34
N LEU A 869 -42.10 55.81 11.40
CA LEU A 869 -42.32 57.20 10.95
C LEU A 869 -43.82 57.50 10.80
N ASN A 870 -44.52 57.70 11.92
CA ASN A 870 -45.98 57.90 11.97
C ASN A 870 -46.47 59.30 11.56
N ASP A 871 -45.69 60.09 10.80
CA ASP A 871 -46.08 61.43 10.37
C ASP A 871 -45.30 61.90 9.12
N GLN A 872 -45.14 61.01 8.13
CA GLN A 872 -44.48 61.37 6.86
C GLN A 872 -45.46 62.06 5.92
N ASP A 873 -45.10 63.26 5.47
CA ASP A 873 -45.74 63.88 4.32
C ASP A 873 -45.34 63.11 3.05
N ASN A 874 -46.23 63.02 2.06
CA ASN A 874 -45.95 62.25 0.83
C ASN A 874 -44.76 62.79 0.00
N LEU A 875 -44.30 64.03 0.28
CA LEU A 875 -43.04 64.56 -0.25
C LEU A 875 -41.82 63.76 0.29
N ASP A 876 -41.88 63.31 1.53
CA ASP A 876 -40.84 62.48 2.15
C ASP A 876 -40.81 61.09 1.50
N MET A 877 -41.99 60.50 1.20
CA MET A 877 -42.11 59.24 0.47
C MET A 877 -41.50 59.31 -0.93
N LEU A 878 -41.65 60.44 -1.63
CA LEU A 878 -41.02 60.68 -2.93
C LEU A 878 -39.49 60.84 -2.79
N ALA A 879 -39.01 61.55 -1.75
CA ALA A 879 -37.59 61.72 -1.47
C ALA A 879 -36.90 60.39 -1.12
N TRP A 880 -37.59 59.45 -0.46
CA TRP A 880 -37.10 58.10 -0.21
C TRP A 880 -36.80 57.30 -1.47
N SER A 881 -37.33 57.70 -2.65
CA SER A 881 -36.96 57.07 -3.92
C SER A 881 -35.49 57.27 -4.29
N TYR A 882 -34.79 58.26 -3.70
CA TYR A 882 -33.33 58.39 -3.83
C TYR A 882 -32.53 57.40 -2.98
N SER A 883 -33.15 56.75 -1.98
CA SER A 883 -32.43 55.95 -0.98
C SER A 883 -31.69 54.76 -1.56
N SER A 884 -32.26 54.05 -2.55
CA SER A 884 -31.61 52.93 -3.23
C SER A 884 -30.29 53.36 -3.90
N SER A 885 -30.32 54.51 -4.59
CA SER A 885 -29.17 55.07 -5.28
C SER A 885 -28.10 55.58 -4.31
N VAL A 886 -28.52 56.18 -3.19
CA VAL A 886 -27.61 56.63 -2.12
C VAL A 886 -26.96 55.44 -1.42
N ILE A 887 -27.72 54.39 -1.08
CA ILE A 887 -27.20 53.17 -0.44
C ILE A 887 -26.22 52.45 -1.37
N ALA A 888 -26.56 52.28 -2.64
CA ALA A 888 -25.66 51.65 -3.62
C ALA A 888 -24.35 52.44 -3.78
N SER A 889 -24.43 53.77 -3.81
CA SER A 889 -23.26 54.66 -3.86
C SER A 889 -22.41 54.58 -2.59
N LEU A 890 -23.03 54.45 -1.41
CA LEU A 890 -22.36 54.36 -0.11
C LEU A 890 -21.68 53.00 0.09
N VAL A 891 -22.34 51.90 -0.31
CA VAL A 891 -21.76 50.55 -0.35
C VAL A 891 -20.54 50.53 -1.27
N PHE A 892 -20.63 51.17 -2.44
CA PHE A 892 -19.50 51.30 -3.35
C PHE A 892 -18.36 52.13 -2.75
N LEU A 893 -18.66 53.25 -2.11
CA LEU A 893 -17.66 54.12 -1.49
C LEU A 893 -16.94 53.42 -0.33
N VAL A 894 -17.67 52.65 0.48
CA VAL A 894 -17.10 51.79 1.52
C VAL A 894 -16.23 50.68 0.90
N ALA A 895 -16.70 50.02 -0.16
CA ALA A 895 -15.90 49.00 -0.86
C ALA A 895 -14.61 49.58 -1.47
N LEU A 896 -14.66 50.82 -1.97
CA LEU A 896 -13.51 51.52 -2.53
C LEU A 896 -12.53 51.98 -1.42
N LEU A 897 -13.04 52.43 -0.27
CA LEU A 897 -12.21 52.75 0.91
C LEU A 897 -11.54 51.49 1.50
N LEU A 898 -12.27 50.37 1.58
CA LEU A 898 -11.74 49.08 2.04
C LEU A 898 -10.72 48.50 1.05
N SER A 899 -10.92 48.70 -0.25
CA SER A 899 -9.96 48.37 -1.31
C SER A 899 -8.71 49.25 -1.24
N TYR A 900 -8.87 50.56 -0.99
CA TYR A 900 -7.75 51.50 -0.83
C TYR A 900 -6.89 51.17 0.40
N LYS A 901 -7.52 50.75 1.51
CA LYS A 901 -6.82 50.27 2.72
C LYS A 901 -6.29 48.82 2.61
N ARG A 902 -6.36 48.19 1.42
CA ARG A 902 -5.94 46.79 1.14
C ARG A 902 -6.61 45.72 2.01
N VAL A 903 -7.78 46.00 2.59
CA VAL A 903 -8.55 45.03 3.39
C VAL A 903 -9.30 44.04 2.49
N ILE A 904 -9.63 44.44 1.25
CA ILE A 904 -10.29 43.59 0.24
C ILE A 904 -9.47 43.63 -1.05
N LEU A 905 -9.18 42.45 -1.63
CA LEU A 905 -8.39 42.24 -2.85
C LEU A 905 -9.19 42.57 -4.13
N ILE A 906 -9.56 43.85 -4.32
CA ILE A 906 -10.10 44.37 -5.58
C ILE A 906 -9.04 45.27 -6.22
N ARG A 907 -8.52 44.88 -7.40
CA ARG A 907 -7.57 45.70 -8.17
C ARG A 907 -8.21 47.05 -8.52
N ARG A 908 -7.47 48.15 -8.34
CA ARG A 908 -7.93 49.55 -8.53
C ARG A 908 -8.61 49.80 -9.88
N LYS A 909 -8.12 49.16 -10.96
CA LYS A 909 -8.74 49.21 -12.31
C LYS A 909 -10.16 48.64 -12.33
N ASN A 910 -10.41 47.58 -11.57
CA ASN A 910 -11.71 46.88 -11.52
C ASN A 910 -12.73 47.64 -10.66
N ALA A 911 -12.29 48.36 -9.61
CA ALA A 911 -13.17 49.19 -8.81
C ALA A 911 -13.75 50.37 -9.62
N VAL A 912 -12.94 51.00 -10.47
CA VAL A 912 -13.39 52.06 -11.37
C VAL A 912 -14.38 51.52 -12.42
N GLN A 913 -14.19 50.30 -12.91
CA GLN A 913 -15.16 49.66 -13.83
C GLN A 913 -16.51 49.40 -13.16
N CYS A 914 -16.52 48.90 -11.93
CA CYS A 914 -17.75 48.69 -11.17
C CYS A 914 -18.49 50.01 -10.91
N PHE A 915 -17.78 51.11 -10.64
CA PHE A 915 -18.39 52.44 -10.45
C PHE A 915 -19.24 52.87 -11.65
N TRP A 916 -18.66 52.82 -12.85
CA TRP A 916 -19.34 53.29 -14.05
C TRP A 916 -20.55 52.44 -14.42
N VAL A 917 -20.48 51.13 -14.20
CA VAL A 917 -21.63 50.23 -14.41
C VAL A 917 -22.75 50.54 -13.42
N LEU A 918 -22.42 50.73 -12.14
CA LEU A 918 -23.40 51.14 -11.12
C LEU A 918 -24.04 52.49 -11.44
N LEU A 919 -23.25 53.46 -11.92
CA LEU A 919 -23.78 54.77 -12.33
C LEU A 919 -24.81 54.65 -13.46
N ILE A 920 -24.55 53.83 -14.47
CA ILE A 920 -25.48 53.59 -15.59
C ILE A 920 -26.77 52.93 -15.08
N LEU A 921 -26.67 51.98 -14.15
CA LEU A 921 -27.83 51.31 -13.56
C LEU A 921 -28.74 52.29 -12.79
N MET A 922 -28.16 53.20 -12.02
CA MET A 922 -28.93 54.16 -11.19
C MET A 922 -29.42 55.39 -11.95
N TYR A 923 -28.86 55.68 -13.14
CA TYR A 923 -29.06 56.93 -13.85
C TYR A 923 -30.54 57.24 -14.16
N SER A 924 -31.28 56.25 -14.69
CA SER A 924 -32.69 56.41 -15.06
C SER A 924 -33.57 56.79 -13.87
N SER A 925 -33.41 56.07 -12.75
CA SER A 925 -34.15 56.30 -11.51
C SER A 925 -33.86 57.67 -10.90
N LEU A 926 -32.57 58.08 -10.85
CA LEU A 926 -32.16 59.40 -10.35
C LEU A 926 -32.79 60.54 -11.15
N MET A 927 -32.78 60.45 -12.49
CA MET A 927 -33.39 61.46 -13.36
C MET A 927 -34.90 61.49 -13.21
N MET A 928 -35.55 60.32 -13.17
CA MET A 928 -37.00 60.22 -13.03
C MET A 928 -37.49 60.84 -11.71
N THR A 929 -36.86 60.49 -10.58
CA THR A 929 -37.22 61.06 -9.27
C THR A 929 -36.94 62.56 -9.21
N SER A 930 -35.85 63.04 -9.82
CA SER A 930 -35.53 64.48 -9.87
C SER A 930 -36.57 65.27 -10.66
N LEU A 931 -37.00 64.76 -11.82
CA LEU A 931 -38.05 65.40 -12.63
C LEU A 931 -39.38 65.46 -11.88
N ARG A 932 -39.77 64.37 -11.20
CA ARG A 932 -41.02 64.30 -10.43
C ARG A 932 -41.07 65.27 -9.25
N ILE A 933 -39.93 65.59 -8.63
CA ILE A 933 -39.85 66.55 -7.51
C ILE A 933 -39.98 68.00 -8.00
N VAL A 934 -39.47 68.28 -9.19
CA VAL A 934 -39.42 69.63 -9.79
C VAL A 934 -40.71 69.98 -10.55
N ASP A 935 -41.48 68.96 -10.95
CA ASP A 935 -42.73 69.10 -11.68
C ASP A 935 -43.86 69.70 -10.82
N CYS A 936 -44.02 71.02 -10.94
CA CYS A 936 -44.94 71.83 -10.16
C CYS A 936 -45.82 72.69 -11.07
N PRO A 937 -46.94 72.17 -11.61
CA PRO A 937 -47.89 72.97 -12.36
C PRO A 937 -48.64 73.97 -11.48
N LEU A 938 -49.13 75.04 -12.10
CA LEU A 938 -49.93 76.06 -11.43
C LEU A 938 -51.38 75.58 -11.32
N ILE A 939 -51.84 75.27 -10.10
CA ILE A 939 -53.20 74.80 -9.83
C ILE A 939 -53.84 75.74 -8.81
N GLN A 940 -54.93 76.41 -9.20
CA GLN A 940 -55.65 77.38 -8.35
C GLN A 940 -54.73 78.50 -7.78
N GLY A 941 -53.86 79.07 -8.62
CA GLY A 941 -53.00 80.22 -8.25
C GLY A 941 -51.78 79.88 -7.38
N LYS A 942 -51.58 78.61 -7.00
CA LYS A 942 -50.38 78.14 -6.30
C LYS A 942 -49.68 77.05 -7.10
N PHE A 943 -48.35 77.06 -7.11
CA PHE A 943 -47.57 75.95 -7.66
C PHE A 943 -47.71 74.75 -6.73
N ARG A 944 -48.19 73.62 -7.23
CA ARG A 944 -48.37 72.40 -6.45
C ARG A 944 -47.69 71.23 -7.15
N LEU A 945 -47.18 70.27 -6.38
CA LEU A 945 -46.49 69.11 -6.92
C LEU A 945 -47.47 68.27 -7.77
N TYR A 946 -47.13 67.95 -9.02
CA TYR A 946 -48.05 67.27 -9.94
C TYR A 946 -48.53 65.90 -9.43
N LEU A 947 -47.60 65.10 -8.89
CA LEU A 947 -47.90 63.78 -8.33
C LEU A 947 -48.82 63.86 -7.10
N GLN A 948 -48.86 65.00 -6.42
CA GLN A 948 -49.73 65.18 -5.27
C GLN A 948 -50.05 66.66 -4.99
N ALA A 949 -51.26 67.06 -5.38
CA ALA A 949 -51.75 68.42 -5.26
C ALA A 949 -51.93 68.93 -3.81
N SER A 950 -51.61 68.15 -2.77
CA SER A 950 -51.61 68.62 -1.38
C SER A 950 -50.34 69.34 -0.95
N VAL A 951 -49.25 69.25 -1.73
CA VAL A 951 -47.95 69.88 -1.43
C VAL A 951 -47.79 71.17 -2.24
N THR A 952 -47.67 72.33 -1.58
CA THR A 952 -47.35 73.60 -2.26
C THR A 952 -45.85 73.71 -2.52
N CYS A 953 -45.48 73.92 -3.78
CA CYS A 953 -44.11 74.13 -4.20
C CYS A 953 -43.66 75.55 -3.82
N ARG A 954 -42.37 75.71 -3.49
CA ARG A 954 -41.70 76.99 -3.14
C ARG A 954 -42.14 77.71 -1.84
N GLU A 955 -43.19 77.29 -1.14
CA GLU A 955 -43.58 77.89 0.16
C GLU A 955 -42.93 77.16 1.37
N ARG A 956 -42.69 75.85 1.26
CA ARG A 956 -42.15 75.02 2.36
C ARG A 956 -40.64 74.84 2.21
N THR A 957 -39.87 75.14 3.26
CA THR A 957 -38.39 75.03 3.29
C THR A 957 -37.87 73.67 2.82
N ARG A 958 -38.60 72.57 3.10
CA ARG A 958 -38.24 71.21 2.70
C ARG A 958 -38.33 70.96 1.18
N HIS A 959 -39.35 71.49 0.50
CA HIS A 959 -39.49 71.33 -0.96
C HIS A 959 -38.40 72.09 -1.72
N ILE A 960 -38.00 73.27 -1.21
CA ILE A 960 -36.91 74.07 -1.78
C ILE A 960 -35.59 73.30 -1.73
N VAL A 961 -35.26 72.70 -0.58
CA VAL A 961 -34.02 71.90 -0.43
C VAL A 961 -34.01 70.71 -1.39
N LEU A 962 -35.11 69.95 -1.46
CA LEU A 962 -35.21 68.81 -2.38
C LEU A 962 -35.19 69.22 -3.86
N SER A 963 -35.78 70.37 -4.19
CA SER A 963 -35.73 70.93 -5.54
C SER A 963 -34.31 71.33 -5.93
N ILE A 964 -33.53 71.95 -5.03
CA ILE A 964 -32.12 72.28 -5.28
C ILE A 964 -31.32 71.01 -5.58
N VAL A 965 -31.50 69.96 -4.78
CA VAL A 965 -30.85 68.65 -5.02
C VAL A 965 -31.26 68.07 -6.38
N ALA A 966 -32.55 68.09 -6.70
CA ALA A 966 -33.07 67.60 -7.97
C ALA A 966 -32.51 68.39 -9.17
N TYR A 967 -32.45 69.72 -9.10
CA TYR A 967 -31.85 70.55 -10.15
C TYR A 967 -30.35 70.29 -10.32
N ILE A 968 -29.60 70.08 -9.23
CA ILE A 968 -28.17 69.72 -9.29
C ILE A 968 -27.99 68.36 -9.99
N LEU A 969 -28.82 67.37 -9.65
CA LEU A 969 -28.76 66.04 -10.28
C LEU A 969 -29.12 66.11 -11.76
N LEU A 970 -30.17 66.84 -12.13
CA LEU A 970 -30.57 67.04 -13.54
C LEU A 970 -29.48 67.77 -14.34
N ALA A 971 -28.90 68.83 -13.77
CA ALA A 971 -27.78 69.54 -14.39
C ALA A 971 -26.58 68.61 -14.56
N GLY A 972 -26.23 67.82 -13.55
CA GLY A 972 -25.17 66.81 -13.62
C GLY A 972 -25.43 65.75 -14.68
N GLY A 973 -26.68 65.28 -14.80
CA GLY A 973 -27.09 64.30 -15.82
C GLY A 973 -26.88 64.77 -17.25
N ILE A 974 -26.97 66.07 -17.53
CA ILE A 974 -26.76 66.65 -18.87
C ILE A 974 -25.30 67.08 -19.07
N VAL A 975 -24.69 67.72 -18.05
CA VAL A 975 -23.34 68.30 -18.15
C VAL A 975 -22.26 67.23 -18.20
N ILE A 976 -22.39 66.13 -17.44
CA ILE A 976 -21.38 65.07 -17.38
C ILE A 976 -21.20 64.37 -18.75
N PRO A 977 -22.26 63.92 -19.45
CA PRO A 977 -22.12 63.38 -20.80
C PRO A 977 -21.49 64.37 -21.79
N MET A 978 -21.87 65.65 -21.71
CA MET A 978 -21.35 66.70 -22.61
C MET A 978 -19.86 67.00 -22.39
N LEU A 979 -19.40 67.08 -21.13
CA LEU A 979 -17.98 67.26 -20.80
C LEU A 979 -17.13 66.09 -21.34
N ILE A 980 -17.68 64.88 -21.34
CA ILE A 980 -17.00 63.68 -21.85
C ILE A 980 -16.93 63.68 -23.39
N VAL A 981 -17.94 64.18 -24.11
CA VAL A 981 -17.86 64.40 -25.57
C VAL A 981 -16.77 65.41 -25.92
N VAL A 982 -16.70 66.53 -25.19
CA VAL A 982 -15.69 67.57 -25.42
C VAL A 982 -14.29 67.04 -25.12
N SER A 983 -14.12 66.29 -24.01
CA SER A 983 -12.85 65.67 -23.63
C SER A 983 -12.35 64.66 -24.67
N THR A 984 -13.25 63.83 -25.23
CA THR A 984 -12.90 62.75 -26.17
C THR A 984 -12.59 63.27 -27.58
N LYS A 985 -13.18 64.40 -28.00
CA LYS A 985 -12.89 65.01 -29.31
C LYS A 985 -11.72 66.00 -29.32
N THR A 986 -11.47 66.72 -28.22
CA THR A 986 -10.50 67.84 -28.23
C THR A 986 -9.15 67.53 -27.59
N ASN A 987 -8.99 66.38 -26.93
CA ASN A 987 -7.75 65.93 -26.27
C ASN A 987 -7.15 66.94 -25.25
N ARG A 988 -7.92 67.96 -24.82
CA ARG A 988 -7.46 69.07 -23.97
C ARG A 988 -7.56 68.80 -22.47
N LEU A 989 -8.43 67.90 -22.02
CA LEU A 989 -8.42 67.42 -20.64
C LEU A 989 -7.57 66.14 -20.57
N LYS A 990 -6.45 66.19 -19.82
CA LYS A 990 -5.65 65.00 -19.47
C LYS A 990 -6.41 64.12 -18.49
N ILE A 991 -7.49 63.47 -18.93
CA ILE A 991 -8.14 62.40 -18.17
C ILE A 991 -7.28 61.15 -18.36
N ALA A 992 -6.89 60.50 -17.26
CA ALA A 992 -6.02 59.33 -17.34
C ALA A 992 -6.67 58.23 -18.22
N PRO A 993 -5.92 57.63 -19.18
CA PRO A 993 -6.48 56.77 -20.23
C PRO A 993 -7.24 55.56 -19.68
N HIS A 994 -6.88 55.09 -18.49
CA HIS A 994 -7.50 53.96 -17.81
C HIS A 994 -8.98 54.19 -17.45
N TYR A 995 -9.41 55.45 -17.28
CA TYR A 995 -10.82 55.81 -17.03
C TYR A 995 -11.63 55.81 -18.32
N LEU A 996 -11.00 56.19 -19.43
CA LEU A 996 -11.62 56.27 -20.74
C LEU A 996 -11.83 54.88 -21.35
N ASP A 997 -10.79 54.04 -21.34
CA ASP A 997 -10.81 52.67 -21.90
C ASP A 997 -11.97 51.80 -21.42
N THR A 998 -12.43 52.02 -20.18
CA THR A 998 -13.53 51.28 -19.58
C THR A 998 -14.88 51.58 -20.25
N LEU A 999 -15.11 52.85 -20.60
CA LEU A 999 -16.35 53.32 -21.19
C LEU A 999 -16.34 53.17 -22.71
N THR A 1000 -15.15 53.22 -23.32
CA THR A 1000 -14.96 53.37 -24.76
C THR A 1000 -14.52 52.09 -25.47
N ASN A 1001 -14.18 51.05 -24.70
CA ASN A 1001 -13.91 49.72 -25.24
C ASN A 1001 -15.08 49.23 -26.11
N LYS A 1002 -14.73 48.63 -27.25
CA LYS A 1002 -15.65 48.02 -28.26
C LYS A 1002 -16.52 49.00 -29.06
N LEU A 1003 -16.32 50.31 -28.89
CA LEU A 1003 -16.84 51.29 -29.84
C LEU A 1003 -15.81 51.45 -30.97
N LYS A 1004 -16.29 51.58 -32.21
CA LYS A 1004 -15.41 51.79 -33.37
C LYS A 1004 -14.52 53.01 -33.14
N GLU A 1005 -13.26 52.94 -33.58
CA GLU A 1005 -12.34 54.07 -33.55
C GLU A 1005 -13.00 55.33 -34.15
N GLY A 1006 -12.94 56.45 -33.41
CA GLY A 1006 -13.63 57.71 -33.76
C GLY A 1006 -15.10 57.82 -33.33
N ARG A 1007 -15.74 56.76 -32.82
CA ARG A 1007 -17.15 56.76 -32.32
C ARG A 1007 -17.25 56.69 -30.79
N VAL A 1008 -16.15 56.99 -30.11
CA VAL A 1008 -16.00 56.99 -28.66
C VAL A 1008 -17.01 57.87 -27.92
N PHE A 1009 -17.48 58.95 -28.55
CA PHE A 1009 -18.51 59.85 -28.00
C PHE A 1009 -19.89 59.18 -27.85
N TRP A 1010 -20.09 57.98 -28.43
CA TRP A 1010 -21.37 57.28 -28.38
C TRP A 1010 -21.82 56.93 -26.95
N TRP A 1011 -20.87 56.77 -26.04
CA TRP A 1011 -21.19 56.57 -24.63
C TRP A 1011 -22.00 57.74 -24.04
N SER A 1012 -21.69 58.99 -24.44
CA SER A 1012 -22.48 60.16 -24.04
C SER A 1012 -23.86 60.18 -24.70
N VAL A 1013 -23.97 59.65 -25.92
CA VAL A 1013 -25.26 59.46 -26.61
C VAL A 1013 -26.14 58.48 -25.84
N ASP A 1014 -25.57 57.42 -25.25
CA ASP A 1014 -26.31 56.45 -24.43
C ASP A 1014 -26.95 57.06 -23.18
N LEU A 1015 -26.26 57.96 -22.48
CA LEU A 1015 -26.82 58.67 -21.32
C LEU A 1015 -27.84 59.74 -21.73
N LEU A 1016 -27.58 60.45 -22.83
CA LEU A 1016 -28.46 61.52 -23.30
C LEU A 1016 -29.80 60.96 -23.83
N ARG A 1017 -29.78 59.83 -24.55
CA ARG A 1017 -31.01 59.19 -25.05
C ARG A 1017 -31.88 58.66 -23.89
N ARG A 1018 -31.27 58.16 -22.80
CA ARG A 1018 -31.98 57.75 -21.57
C ARG A 1018 -32.68 58.94 -20.92
N PHE A 1019 -31.96 60.06 -20.76
CA PHE A 1019 -32.53 61.28 -20.21
C PHE A 1019 -33.71 61.80 -21.03
N LEU A 1020 -33.58 61.82 -22.36
CA LEU A 1020 -34.64 62.26 -23.28
C LEU A 1020 -35.95 61.48 -23.08
N ILE A 1021 -35.87 60.14 -23.09
CA ILE A 1021 -37.06 59.28 -22.95
C ILE A 1021 -37.68 59.42 -21.56
N VAL A 1022 -36.87 59.48 -20.50
CA VAL A 1022 -37.35 59.69 -19.13
C VAL A 1022 -37.99 61.08 -18.95
N ALA A 1023 -37.43 62.12 -19.55
CA ALA A 1023 -37.97 63.47 -19.51
C ALA A 1023 -39.34 63.58 -20.19
N LEU A 1024 -39.45 63.09 -21.44
CA LEU A 1024 -40.71 63.07 -22.18
C LEU A 1024 -41.78 62.24 -21.46
N GLY A 1025 -41.38 61.12 -20.85
CA GLY A 1025 -42.29 60.24 -20.12
C GLY A 1025 -42.83 60.82 -18.81
N ASN A 1026 -42.21 61.85 -18.22
CA ASN A 1026 -42.67 62.46 -16.96
C ASN A 1026 -43.24 63.88 -17.14
N LEU A 1027 -42.72 64.68 -18.08
CA LEU A 1027 -43.16 66.07 -18.27
C LEU A 1027 -44.46 66.21 -19.10
N ILE A 1028 -44.84 65.18 -19.87
CA ILE A 1028 -46.07 65.19 -20.65
C ILE A 1028 -47.16 64.43 -19.88
N HIS A 1029 -48.20 65.17 -19.47
CA HIS A 1029 -49.25 64.66 -18.59
C HIS A 1029 -50.41 63.98 -19.35
N ILE A 1030 -50.65 64.39 -20.59
CA ILE A 1030 -51.73 63.82 -21.42
C ILE A 1030 -51.24 62.49 -22.00
N TRP A 1031 -51.93 61.40 -21.65
CA TRP A 1031 -51.49 60.04 -21.98
C TRP A 1031 -51.25 59.80 -23.48
N LYS A 1032 -52.20 60.21 -24.33
CA LYS A 1032 -52.09 60.02 -25.79
C LYS A 1032 -50.93 60.83 -26.38
N GLU A 1033 -50.77 62.08 -25.95
CA GLU A 1033 -49.67 62.95 -26.39
C GLU A 1033 -48.30 62.42 -25.91
N LYS A 1034 -48.24 61.92 -24.68
CA LYS A 1034 -47.06 61.27 -24.11
C LYS A 1034 -46.64 60.06 -24.94
N GLN A 1035 -47.57 59.17 -25.29
CA GLN A 1035 -47.26 58.00 -26.10
C GLN A 1035 -46.77 58.38 -27.51
N VAL A 1036 -47.40 59.37 -28.15
CA VAL A 1036 -46.94 59.88 -29.45
C VAL A 1036 -45.51 60.45 -29.33
N ALA A 1037 -45.23 61.25 -28.31
CA ALA A 1037 -43.90 61.82 -28.09
C ALA A 1037 -42.83 60.75 -27.83
N LEU A 1038 -43.16 59.71 -27.04
CA LEU A 1038 -42.25 58.60 -26.75
C LEU A 1038 -41.96 57.73 -27.98
N VAL A 1039 -42.96 57.44 -28.81
CA VAL A 1039 -42.78 56.70 -30.08
C VAL A 1039 -41.92 57.48 -31.07
N LEU A 1040 -42.14 58.79 -31.21
CA LEU A 1040 -41.33 59.66 -32.05
C LEU A 1040 -39.87 59.69 -31.57
N ALA A 1041 -39.65 59.83 -30.26
CA ALA A 1041 -38.31 59.83 -29.69
C ALA A 1041 -37.60 58.47 -29.85
N ALA A 1042 -38.29 57.35 -29.60
CA ALA A 1042 -37.74 56.00 -29.78
C ALA A 1042 -37.35 55.73 -31.25
N THR A 1043 -38.19 56.16 -32.20
CA THR A 1043 -37.95 56.01 -33.64
C THR A 1043 -36.81 56.90 -34.12
N PHE A 1044 -36.68 58.11 -33.57
CA PHE A 1044 -35.54 58.99 -33.81
C PHE A 1044 -34.23 58.37 -33.30
N ILE A 1045 -34.22 57.82 -32.08
CA ILE A 1045 -33.07 57.12 -31.51
C ILE A 1045 -32.71 55.90 -32.35
N LEU A 1046 -33.69 55.09 -32.76
CA LEU A 1046 -33.50 53.95 -33.66
C LEU A 1046 -32.84 54.38 -34.98
N SER A 1047 -33.32 55.47 -35.59
CA SER A 1047 -32.78 55.99 -36.85
C SER A 1047 -31.32 56.45 -36.70
N ILE A 1048 -31.01 57.16 -35.62
CA ILE A 1048 -29.63 57.58 -35.28
C ILE A 1048 -28.74 56.35 -35.08
N HIS A 1049 -29.21 55.33 -34.36
CA HIS A 1049 -28.47 54.10 -34.15
C HIS A 1049 -28.23 53.31 -35.44
N CYS A 1050 -29.23 53.18 -36.30
CA CYS A 1050 -29.13 52.52 -37.61
C CYS A 1050 -28.14 53.24 -38.54
N TYR A 1051 -28.06 54.56 -38.49
CA TYR A 1051 -27.10 55.35 -39.27
C TYR A 1051 -25.68 55.22 -38.72
N PHE A 1052 -25.50 55.37 -37.40
CA PHE A 1052 -24.17 55.44 -36.79
C PHE A 1052 -23.55 54.09 -36.46
N GLN A 1053 -24.31 53.01 -36.26
CA GLN A 1053 -23.82 51.66 -35.91
C GLN A 1053 -22.49 51.66 -35.11
N PRO A 1054 -22.54 52.18 -33.88
CA PRO A 1054 -21.39 52.64 -33.09
C PRO A 1054 -20.46 51.51 -32.62
N TYR A 1055 -20.98 50.30 -32.46
CA TYR A 1055 -20.24 49.18 -31.90
C TYR A 1055 -19.34 48.54 -32.95
N GLU A 1056 -18.17 48.02 -32.55
CA GLU A 1056 -17.27 47.27 -33.43
C GLU A 1056 -17.95 46.00 -33.96
N GLU A 1057 -18.80 45.40 -33.13
CA GLU A 1057 -19.58 44.24 -33.50
C GLU A 1057 -20.83 44.56 -34.27
N THR A 1058 -21.01 43.87 -35.39
CA THR A 1058 -22.31 43.85 -36.08
C THR A 1058 -23.41 43.28 -35.20
N ARG A 1059 -23.13 42.26 -34.38
CA ARG A 1059 -24.12 41.61 -33.51
C ARG A 1059 -24.63 42.52 -32.40
N ALA A 1060 -23.75 43.29 -31.75
CA ALA A 1060 -24.16 44.30 -30.77
C ALA A 1060 -25.02 45.39 -31.42
N ASN A 1061 -24.65 45.85 -32.62
CA ASN A 1061 -25.45 46.82 -33.38
C ASN A 1061 -26.84 46.29 -33.74
N ILE A 1062 -26.94 45.02 -34.18
CA ILE A 1062 -28.22 44.36 -34.52
C ILE A 1062 -29.07 44.15 -33.26
N SER A 1063 -28.48 43.68 -32.16
CA SER A 1063 -29.21 43.45 -30.91
C SER A 1063 -29.85 44.75 -30.41
N GLU A 1064 -29.08 45.84 -30.36
CA GLU A 1064 -29.58 47.17 -30.00
C GLU A 1064 -30.69 47.66 -30.96
N MET A 1065 -30.54 47.43 -32.26
CA MET A 1065 -31.55 47.76 -33.26
C MET A 1065 -32.87 47.01 -33.00
N ILE A 1066 -32.80 45.72 -32.67
CA ILE A 1066 -33.99 44.90 -32.36
C ILE A 1066 -34.70 45.43 -31.11
N PHE A 1067 -33.97 45.75 -30.04
CA PHE A 1067 -34.58 46.28 -28.82
C PHE A 1067 -35.25 47.64 -29.04
N LEU A 1068 -34.59 48.54 -29.76
CA LEU A 1068 -35.17 49.85 -30.10
C LEU A 1068 -36.38 49.73 -31.04
N PHE A 1069 -36.32 48.82 -32.01
CA PHE A 1069 -37.46 48.52 -32.89
C PHE A 1069 -38.66 48.00 -32.12
N VAL A 1070 -38.46 47.07 -31.18
CA VAL A 1070 -39.54 46.54 -30.34
C VAL A 1070 -40.09 47.59 -29.39
N LEU A 1071 -39.26 48.51 -28.86
CA LEU A 1071 -39.74 49.62 -28.05
C LEU A 1071 -40.68 50.55 -28.84
N SER A 1072 -40.29 50.90 -30.07
CA SER A 1072 -41.16 51.66 -30.98
C SER A 1072 -42.45 50.89 -31.31
N GLY A 1073 -42.34 49.59 -31.60
CA GLY A 1073 -43.49 48.73 -31.91
C GLY A 1073 -44.48 48.62 -30.76
N LEU A 1074 -43.99 48.43 -29.53
CA LEU A 1074 -44.84 48.41 -28.32
C LEU A 1074 -45.54 49.76 -28.12
N GLY A 1075 -44.85 50.89 -28.29
CA GLY A 1075 -45.48 52.20 -28.19
C GLY A 1075 -46.56 52.43 -29.25
N ILE A 1076 -46.36 51.98 -30.49
CA ILE A 1076 -47.39 52.03 -31.55
C ILE A 1076 -48.59 51.15 -31.18
N PHE A 1077 -48.34 49.95 -30.65
CA PHE A 1077 -49.40 49.04 -30.24
C PHE A 1077 -50.28 49.60 -29.11
N GLN A 1078 -49.73 50.49 -28.28
CA GLN A 1078 -50.47 51.22 -27.23
C GLN A 1078 -51.34 52.37 -27.78
N LEU A 1079 -51.11 52.80 -29.03
CA LEU A 1079 -51.95 53.76 -29.74
C LEU A 1079 -53.10 53.10 -30.51
N MET A 1080 -53.04 51.78 -30.71
CA MET A 1080 -54.08 51.03 -31.41
C MET A 1080 -55.29 50.76 -30.52
N ASP A 1081 -56.48 50.88 -31.11
CA ASP A 1081 -57.76 50.61 -30.46
C ASP A 1081 -58.08 49.10 -30.54
N ILE A 1082 -57.45 48.33 -29.65
CA ILE A 1082 -57.57 46.86 -29.53
C ILE A 1082 -58.15 46.55 -28.15
N ASP A 1083 -58.98 45.50 -28.04
CA ASP A 1083 -59.51 45.01 -26.77
C ASP A 1083 -58.41 44.84 -25.72
N ASP A 1084 -58.64 45.42 -24.53
CA ASP A 1084 -57.65 45.51 -23.45
C ASP A 1084 -57.03 44.15 -23.08
N ALA A 1085 -57.84 43.09 -23.07
CA ALA A 1085 -57.40 41.75 -22.70
C ALA A 1085 -56.44 41.10 -23.70
N ASP A 1086 -56.64 41.32 -25.00
CA ASP A 1086 -55.78 40.74 -26.06
C ASP A 1086 -54.54 41.60 -26.29
N ARG A 1087 -54.66 42.92 -26.12
CA ARG A 1087 -53.53 43.84 -26.04
C ARG A 1087 -52.58 43.44 -24.90
N ASP A 1088 -53.11 43.18 -23.71
CA ASP A 1088 -52.31 42.77 -22.55
C ASP A 1088 -51.61 41.42 -22.77
N LYS A 1089 -52.28 40.39 -23.29
CA LYS A 1089 -51.63 39.10 -23.59
C LYS A 1089 -50.49 39.24 -24.60
N THR A 1090 -50.70 40.01 -25.66
CA THR A 1090 -49.71 40.18 -26.74
C THR A 1090 -48.49 40.95 -26.23
N ASN A 1091 -48.72 42.02 -25.47
CA ASN A 1091 -47.64 42.78 -24.84
C ASN A 1091 -46.84 41.94 -23.85
N LEU A 1092 -47.53 41.14 -23.03
CA LEU A 1092 -46.87 40.24 -22.09
C LEU A 1092 -45.99 39.21 -22.80
N ALA A 1093 -46.47 38.64 -23.91
CA ALA A 1093 -45.69 37.68 -24.70
C ALA A 1093 -44.41 38.31 -25.27
N ILE A 1094 -44.51 39.51 -25.86
CA ILE A 1094 -43.36 40.23 -26.42
C ILE A 1094 -42.31 40.53 -25.34
N VAL A 1095 -42.76 41.01 -24.17
CA VAL A 1095 -41.87 41.32 -23.03
C VAL A 1095 -41.21 40.05 -22.48
N CYS A 1096 -41.94 38.95 -22.35
CA CYS A 1096 -41.40 37.66 -21.89
C CYS A 1096 -40.35 37.08 -22.86
N ILE A 1097 -40.57 37.19 -24.18
CA ILE A 1097 -39.60 36.74 -25.19
C ILE A 1097 -38.29 37.54 -25.06
N MET A 1098 -38.38 38.86 -24.91
CA MET A 1098 -37.22 39.72 -24.72
C MET A 1098 -36.49 39.46 -23.40
N LEU A 1099 -37.23 39.16 -22.33
CA LEU A 1099 -36.65 38.79 -21.05
C LEU A 1099 -35.89 37.46 -21.15
N PHE A 1100 -36.46 36.45 -21.81
CA PHE A 1100 -35.81 35.15 -21.99
C PHE A 1100 -34.53 35.27 -22.83
N TYR A 1101 -34.57 36.03 -23.92
CA TYR A 1101 -33.38 36.35 -24.71
C TYR A 1101 -32.27 37.00 -23.86
N THR A 1102 -32.64 37.93 -22.98
CA THR A 1102 -31.70 38.63 -22.10
C THR A 1102 -31.13 37.71 -21.02
N ILE A 1103 -31.95 36.85 -20.41
CA ILE A 1103 -31.50 35.86 -19.42
C ILE A 1103 -30.52 34.86 -20.03
N ILE A 1104 -30.77 34.39 -21.26
CA ILE A 1104 -29.85 33.51 -21.98
C ILE A 1104 -28.50 34.21 -22.19
N LEU A 1105 -28.50 35.47 -22.63
CA LEU A 1105 -27.27 36.23 -22.82
C LEU A 1105 -26.50 36.39 -21.50
N VAL A 1106 -27.18 36.70 -20.40
CA VAL A 1106 -26.56 36.83 -19.07
C VAL A 1106 -26.04 35.48 -18.56
N ALA A 1107 -26.79 34.39 -18.73
CA ALA A 1107 -26.37 33.05 -18.31
C ALA A 1107 -25.11 32.58 -19.07
N ILE A 1108 -25.07 32.82 -20.39
CA ILE A 1108 -23.88 32.54 -21.21
C ILE A 1108 -22.68 33.33 -20.67
N LYS A 1109 -22.87 34.61 -20.33
CA LYS A 1109 -21.80 35.46 -19.77
C LYS A 1109 -21.38 35.03 -18.36
N LEU A 1110 -22.32 34.63 -17.51
CA LEU A 1110 -22.04 34.17 -16.15
C LEU A 1110 -21.23 32.88 -16.19
N VAL A 1111 -21.58 31.95 -17.09
CA VAL A 1111 -20.82 30.71 -17.32
C VAL A 1111 -19.40 31.01 -17.79
N VAL A 1112 -19.24 31.91 -18.77
CA VAL A 1112 -17.91 32.35 -19.25
C VAL A 1112 -17.11 33.08 -18.17
N PHE A 1113 -17.75 33.91 -17.35
CA PHE A 1113 -17.12 34.64 -16.26
C PHE A 1113 -16.66 33.71 -15.13
N VAL A 1114 -17.47 32.71 -14.76
CA VAL A 1114 -17.12 31.69 -13.77
C VAL A 1114 -15.96 30.82 -14.28
N GLN A 1115 -15.96 30.46 -15.57
CA GLN A 1115 -14.87 29.71 -16.20
C GLN A 1115 -13.54 30.50 -16.25
N ASN A 1116 -13.60 31.83 -16.38
CA ASN A 1116 -12.40 32.66 -16.39
C ASN A 1116 -11.85 32.95 -15.00
N ARG A 1117 -12.64 32.80 -13.92
CA ARG A 1117 -12.19 33.03 -12.53
C ARG A 1117 -11.71 31.79 -11.80
N THR A 1118 -11.94 30.59 -12.31
CA THR A 1118 -11.43 29.34 -11.72
C THR A 1118 -9.98 29.02 -12.13
N LYS A 1119 -9.31 29.91 -12.87
CA LYS A 1119 -7.85 29.83 -13.09
C LYS A 1119 -7.12 30.57 -11.96
N PRO A 1120 -6.25 29.91 -11.17
CA PRO A 1120 -5.46 30.57 -10.14
C PRO A 1120 -4.41 31.50 -10.77
N ALA A 1121 -4.30 32.71 -10.21
CA ALA A 1121 -3.14 33.57 -10.44
C ALA A 1121 -1.94 32.98 -9.67
N VAL A 1122 -0.79 32.87 -10.33
CA VAL A 1122 0.50 32.80 -9.66
C VAL A 1122 1.28 34.02 -10.09
N ASP A 1123 1.52 34.87 -9.09
CA ASP A 1123 2.32 36.08 -9.11
C ASP A 1123 3.83 35.75 -9.18
N ASN A 1124 4.61 36.72 -9.67
CA ASN A 1124 5.83 37.14 -8.99
C ASN A 1124 5.97 38.65 -9.14
N GLU A 1125 5.64 39.36 -8.05
CA GLU A 1125 6.23 40.64 -7.64
C GLU A 1125 7.73 40.42 -7.32
N GLY A 1126 8.68 41.35 -7.33
CA GLY A 1126 8.77 42.81 -7.52
C GLY A 1126 10.26 43.14 -7.84
N TYR A 1127 10.84 44.32 -7.67
CA TYR A 1127 10.46 45.62 -7.13
C TYR A 1127 11.63 46.60 -7.42
N GLU A 1128 11.31 47.85 -7.82
CA GLU A 1128 12.16 49.07 -7.80
C GLU A 1128 13.43 49.14 -8.70
N ARG A 1129 13.79 50.25 -9.36
CA ARG A 1129 13.64 51.69 -9.04
C ARG A 1129 13.93 52.57 -10.28
N LEU A 1130 13.40 53.79 -10.26
CA LEU A 1130 13.66 54.89 -11.22
C LEU A 1130 15.11 55.38 -11.18
N GLU A 1131 15.69 55.73 -12.34
CA GLU A 1131 16.22 57.07 -12.71
C GLU A 1131 17.22 57.01 -13.89
N GLY A 1132 17.13 58.00 -14.80
CA GLY A 1132 18.28 58.64 -15.47
C GLY A 1132 18.85 58.05 -16.77
N GLU A 1133 18.61 58.73 -17.90
CA GLU A 1133 19.57 58.86 -19.03
C GLU A 1133 20.85 59.65 -18.60
N PRO A 1134 21.95 59.81 -19.40
CA PRO A 1134 22.25 59.38 -20.78
C PRO A 1134 23.69 58.81 -21.01
N SER A 1135 24.00 58.49 -22.29
CA SER A 1135 25.30 58.70 -23.00
C SER A 1135 26.27 57.51 -23.31
N THR A 1136 26.43 57.32 -24.63
CA THR A 1136 27.65 57.14 -25.47
C THR A 1136 28.68 56.00 -25.29
N SER A 1137 28.89 55.34 -26.45
CA SER A 1137 30.13 54.97 -27.17
C SER A 1137 30.99 53.77 -26.75
N ALA A 1138 31.20 52.90 -27.76
CA ALA A 1138 32.40 52.08 -28.08
C ALA A 1138 32.81 51.03 -27.03
N THR A 1139 33.30 49.82 -27.31
CA THR A 1139 34.12 49.27 -28.41
C THR A 1139 34.13 47.74 -28.19
N SER A 1140 34.19 46.91 -29.23
CA SER A 1140 34.73 45.53 -29.12
C SER A 1140 36.27 45.60 -29.04
N PRO A 1141 37.00 44.67 -28.38
CA PRO A 1141 37.22 43.32 -28.92
C PRO A 1141 37.37 42.17 -27.89
N THR A 1142 37.31 40.95 -28.43
CA THR A 1142 37.77 39.63 -27.93
C THR A 1142 38.90 39.60 -26.89
N ILE A 1143 38.80 38.69 -25.91
CA ILE A 1143 39.76 37.58 -25.61
C ILE A 1143 39.18 36.69 -24.49
N ALA A 1144 39.43 35.39 -24.63
CA ALA A 1144 39.08 34.31 -23.72
C ALA A 1144 39.79 34.40 -22.36
N VAL A 1145 39.19 33.79 -21.33
CA VAL A 1145 39.80 32.84 -20.36
C VAL A 1145 38.79 32.60 -19.22
N THR A 1146 38.39 31.33 -19.13
CA THR A 1146 37.88 30.51 -18.01
C THR A 1146 37.45 31.16 -16.68
N ASP A 1147 36.23 30.80 -16.26
CA ASP A 1147 35.84 30.67 -14.84
C ASP A 1147 34.74 29.58 -14.75
N GLN A 1148 35.07 28.30 -14.64
CA GLN A 1148 35.24 27.57 -13.37
C GLN A 1148 34.25 27.95 -12.25
N SER A 1149 32.94 27.76 -12.44
CA SER A 1149 32.01 27.70 -11.29
C SER A 1149 30.72 26.86 -11.44
N LEU A 1150 30.59 26.06 -12.51
CA LEU A 1150 29.38 25.24 -12.75
C LEU A 1150 29.60 23.73 -12.81
N GLU A 1151 30.84 23.25 -12.91
CA GLU A 1151 31.18 21.83 -12.73
C GLU A 1151 31.42 21.47 -11.25
N GLU A 1152 31.92 22.41 -10.44
CA GLU A 1152 32.08 22.23 -8.98
C GLU A 1152 30.74 22.15 -8.22
N ARG A 1153 29.64 22.62 -8.82
CA ARG A 1153 28.26 22.48 -8.31
C ARG A 1153 27.52 21.25 -8.82
N ARG A 1154 28.01 20.59 -9.88
CA ARG A 1154 27.44 19.33 -10.41
C ARG A 1154 28.09 18.09 -9.80
N GLU A 1155 29.37 18.15 -9.41
CA GLU A 1155 30.01 17.04 -8.68
C GLU A 1155 29.47 16.87 -7.24
N LYS A 1156 29.00 17.95 -6.58
CA LYS A 1156 28.33 17.84 -5.26
C LYS A 1156 26.89 17.32 -5.29
N LEU A 1157 26.22 17.32 -6.44
CA LEU A 1157 24.83 16.85 -6.59
C LEU A 1157 24.71 15.48 -7.25
N ALA A 1158 25.74 15.04 -7.97
CA ALA A 1158 25.85 13.66 -8.48
C ALA A 1158 26.39 12.66 -7.44
N PHE A 1159 26.99 13.14 -6.34
CA PHE A 1159 27.40 12.31 -5.18
C PHE A 1159 26.22 11.79 -4.33
N LEU A 1160 25.00 12.32 -4.50
CA LEU A 1160 23.88 11.97 -3.62
C LEU A 1160 23.03 10.77 -4.05
N PHE A 1161 23.12 10.26 -5.29
CA PHE A 1161 22.19 9.20 -5.73
C PHE A 1161 22.74 8.21 -6.79
N SER A 1162 23.93 7.62 -6.62
CA SER A 1162 24.21 6.32 -7.26
C SER A 1162 25.29 5.48 -6.57
N ARG A 1163 24.82 4.47 -5.81
CA ARG A 1163 25.41 3.14 -5.45
C ARG A 1163 26.92 3.04 -5.12
N SER A 1164 27.24 2.49 -3.95
CA SER A 1164 27.52 1.04 -3.79
C SER A 1164 27.98 0.64 -2.38
N GLU A 1165 27.89 -0.67 -2.14
CA GLU A 1165 28.79 -1.54 -1.36
C GLU A 1165 30.23 -1.00 -1.15
N SER A 1166 30.80 -1.33 0.01
CA SER A 1166 32.21 -1.14 0.38
C SER A 1166 33.19 -2.08 -0.33
N PRO A 1167 34.45 -1.69 -0.55
CA PRO A 1167 35.59 -2.61 -0.73
C PRO A 1167 36.46 -2.77 0.54
N ARG A 1168 37.17 -3.91 0.60
CA ARG A 1168 38.09 -4.42 1.65
C ARG A 1168 39.31 -3.53 1.97
N PRO A 1169 39.99 -3.74 3.12
CA PRO A 1169 41.20 -3.00 3.50
C PRO A 1169 42.47 -3.66 2.94
N LYS A 1170 43.42 -2.85 2.46
CA LYS A 1170 44.84 -3.23 2.32
C LYS A 1170 45.76 -2.03 2.59
N ALA A 1171 46.52 -2.18 3.67
CA ALA A 1171 47.94 -1.90 3.86
C ALA A 1171 48.55 -0.65 3.20
N GLU A 1172 49.03 0.26 4.05
CA GLU A 1172 50.24 1.04 3.77
C GLU A 1172 51.34 0.64 4.75
N ARG A 1173 52.53 0.42 4.20
CA ARG A 1173 53.78 0.15 4.90
C ARG A 1173 54.84 1.05 4.28
N ARG A 1174 55.71 1.56 5.14
CA ARG A 1174 56.97 2.32 4.96
C ARG A 1174 56.75 3.83 5.05
N ILE A 1175 57.39 4.55 5.98
CA ILE A 1175 58.69 4.33 6.66
C ILE A 1175 58.51 4.15 8.16
#